data_AF-A0AAD2FT97-F1
#
_entry.id   AF-A0AAD2FT97-F1
#
_cell.length_a   1.000
_cell.length_b   1.000
_cell.length_c   1.000
_cell.angle_alpha   90.00
_cell.angle_beta   90.00
_cell.angle_gamma   90.00
#
_symmetry.space_group_name_H-M   'P 1'
#
loop_
_entity.id
_entity.type
_entity.pdbx_description
1 polymer ?
#
loop_
_entity_poly.entity_id
_entity_poly.type
_entity_poly.pdbx_seq_one_letter_code
_entity_poly.pdbx_strand_id
1 'polypeptide(L)'
;MTIAVQLLRQCFQNFRFSKVEISKPQNLSQHSKHSCALRLLIWCIYRWSRSLQVPEELKLKQEASFELDKFPSVEYRQSSAGPYLTSIEEQSVFCFTSVFEDSNEGVFETTASSDESEISQYIRKIERYDFQSLLRSEGRHCAPEFPLTNAKENLRVAEGTNTNIRERVLVDLQKSYELYTKLSKRSVDGPNFNVFAVQTEVCHKRQLVEERLLCTLNEALISREHYDFFSGSMQKLVAGDLLHMLDSTVFIHPRKRGYRDVILEMQPKLNDWALLCVLEDKIRRLQCFWQQKKEEELVRELECTRIWNPRRFPRWVAFEVEQQLQIRPEQFKTVSQLLQKPKGSLIQLNMGSGRTRVMVPMLVLEICRQKRKLVRINVLPSILQEALLFFQQSLVASVQHTKLFTLPFNRDNVLDEFTVKLMDEELRCCHKHGGCLVVTPHDRNSLLLKQHEVHIQLKGLPEVDIIDLFDESDAILEPKFQLVYAMGKKQNLPSCANRCTVFQSLLIMLTRGECATSSDLLEDPAAFYKSKNGAGLFNHFRLLKLSGEDKERLGRNLAEHFVRNPPSGFEWLEMVNREPDIQILVKMISDPTLNTSFYIMFYPLFRRFKDDILAARGFVAFGILLRTLESRWGVSYGLRHQKDSDTQMAVPYSASDTPKQRAEFSHPDVAIAYTNLSHLYEGLTVEQFRRAIDLLEAKGMSVKISTYAMWIEKVRPDVPIEEFNRFDMYEKVDPSNVPQFELM
;
A
#
# COMPACT_ATOMS: atom_id res chain seq x y z
N MET A 1 -56.88 -9.85 -20.57
CA MET A 1 -57.18 -10.45 -19.25
C MET A 1 -57.97 -11.75 -19.38
N THR A 2 -59.19 -11.76 -19.92
CA THR A 2 -60.05 -12.97 -20.05
C THR A 2 -59.36 -14.15 -20.75
N ILE A 3 -58.65 -13.89 -21.85
CA ILE A 3 -57.86 -14.89 -22.59
C ILE A 3 -56.70 -15.44 -21.73
N ALA A 4 -56.01 -14.60 -20.96
CA ALA A 4 -54.90 -15.03 -20.10
C ALA A 4 -55.39 -15.89 -18.91
N VAL A 5 -56.55 -15.55 -18.33
CA VAL A 5 -57.16 -16.33 -17.25
C VAL A 5 -57.67 -17.69 -17.76
N GLN A 6 -58.24 -17.74 -18.97
CA GLN A 6 -58.62 -19.02 -19.60
C GLN A 6 -57.41 -19.92 -19.88
N LEU A 7 -56.30 -19.36 -20.37
CA LEU A 7 -55.06 -20.11 -20.59
C LEU A 7 -54.46 -20.64 -19.27
N LEU A 8 -54.51 -19.88 -18.16
CA LEU A 8 -54.12 -20.38 -16.83
C LEU A 8 -55.01 -21.54 -16.36
N ARG A 9 -56.33 -21.42 -16.50
CA ARG A 9 -57.27 -22.48 -16.10
C ARG A 9 -57.07 -23.76 -16.92
N GLN A 10 -56.72 -23.63 -18.20
CA GLN A 10 -56.34 -24.77 -19.04
C GLN A 10 -55.03 -25.43 -18.59
N CYS A 11 -54.04 -24.66 -18.13
CA CYS A 11 -52.84 -25.21 -17.48
C CYS A 11 -53.17 -26.03 -16.23
N PHE A 12 -54.06 -25.52 -15.36
CA PHE A 12 -54.50 -26.26 -14.16
C PHE A 12 -55.19 -27.60 -14.49
N GLN A 13 -55.81 -27.69 -15.67
CA GLN A 13 -56.50 -28.89 -16.14
C GLN A 13 -55.63 -29.80 -17.04
N ASN A 14 -54.33 -29.51 -17.20
CA ASN A 14 -53.39 -30.27 -18.04
C ASN A 14 -53.78 -30.41 -19.53
N PHE A 15 -54.49 -29.45 -20.10
CA PHE A 15 -54.78 -29.46 -21.54
C PHE A 15 -53.59 -28.94 -22.36
N ARG A 16 -53.25 -29.60 -23.48
CA ARG A 16 -52.23 -29.11 -24.42
C ARG A 16 -52.77 -27.93 -25.23
N PHE A 17 -52.00 -26.84 -25.32
CA PHE A 17 -52.35 -25.67 -26.12
C PHE A 17 -52.31 -25.95 -27.63
N SER A 18 -53.29 -25.43 -28.37
CA SER A 18 -53.28 -25.46 -29.84
C SER A 18 -52.29 -24.43 -30.43
N LYS A 19 -51.83 -24.63 -31.67
CA LYS A 19 -50.93 -23.69 -32.37
C LYS A 19 -51.50 -22.25 -32.49
N VAL A 20 -52.83 -22.11 -32.55
CA VAL A 20 -53.53 -20.82 -32.60
C VAL A 20 -53.61 -20.15 -31.21
N GLU A 21 -53.57 -20.93 -30.14
CA GLU A 21 -53.53 -20.40 -28.77
C GLU A 21 -52.12 -19.98 -28.36
N ILE A 22 -51.08 -20.61 -28.92
CA ILE A 22 -49.67 -20.24 -28.70
C ILE A 22 -49.33 -18.86 -29.33
N SER A 23 -50.07 -18.42 -30.35
CA SER A 23 -49.86 -17.09 -30.98
C SER A 23 -50.61 -15.94 -30.26
N LYS A 24 -51.67 -16.23 -29.50
CA LYS A 24 -52.42 -15.22 -28.69
C LYS A 24 -51.57 -14.52 -27.61
N PRO A 25 -50.61 -15.18 -26.93
CA PRO A 25 -49.64 -14.56 -26.02
C PRO A 25 -48.84 -13.40 -26.64
N GLN A 26 -48.51 -13.45 -27.94
CA GLN A 26 -47.80 -12.36 -28.60
C GLN A 26 -48.66 -11.08 -28.63
N ASN A 27 -49.97 -11.20 -28.89
CA ASN A 27 -50.91 -10.08 -28.83
C ASN A 27 -51.15 -9.59 -27.38
N LEU A 28 -51.16 -10.49 -26.40
CA LEU A 28 -51.28 -10.14 -24.97
C LEU A 28 -50.04 -9.39 -24.44
N SER A 29 -48.85 -9.68 -24.99
CA SER A 29 -47.60 -9.05 -24.57
C SER A 29 -47.48 -7.56 -24.92
N GLN A 30 -48.12 -7.13 -26.01
CA GLN A 30 -48.17 -5.71 -26.37
C GLN A 30 -48.90 -4.88 -25.29
N HIS A 31 -49.86 -5.50 -24.61
CA HIS A 31 -50.63 -4.90 -23.52
C HIS A 31 -50.05 -5.17 -22.11
N SER A 32 -49.11 -6.12 -21.94
CA SER A 32 -48.54 -6.47 -20.64
C SER A 32 -47.58 -5.39 -20.08
N LYS A 33 -47.12 -4.45 -20.91
CA LYS A 33 -46.36 -3.28 -20.45
C LYS A 33 -47.15 -2.42 -19.46
N HIS A 34 -48.48 -2.43 -19.53
CA HIS A 34 -49.37 -1.54 -18.77
C HIS A 34 -50.15 -2.24 -17.64
N SER A 35 -49.96 -3.54 -17.41
CA SER A 35 -50.71 -4.28 -16.38
C SER A 35 -49.85 -5.34 -15.69
N CYS A 36 -49.56 -5.13 -14.41
CA CYS A 36 -48.83 -6.08 -13.55
C CYS A 36 -49.53 -7.44 -13.48
N ALA A 37 -50.87 -7.46 -13.46
CA ALA A 37 -51.67 -8.67 -13.47
C ALA A 37 -51.44 -9.52 -14.73
N LEU A 38 -51.38 -8.90 -15.90
CA LEU A 38 -51.12 -9.59 -17.16
C LEU A 38 -49.72 -10.19 -17.21
N ARG A 39 -48.71 -9.51 -16.64
CA ARG A 39 -47.34 -10.03 -16.52
C ARG A 39 -47.28 -11.26 -15.62
N LEU A 40 -47.95 -11.22 -14.46
CA LEU A 40 -48.00 -12.31 -13.50
C LEU A 40 -48.69 -13.54 -14.10
N LEU A 41 -49.81 -13.35 -14.82
CA LEU A 41 -50.53 -14.43 -15.49
C LEU A 41 -49.71 -15.06 -16.63
N ILE A 42 -49.02 -14.26 -17.46
CA ILE A 42 -48.13 -14.76 -18.52
C ILE A 42 -46.95 -15.55 -17.95
N TRP A 43 -46.36 -15.09 -16.83
CA TRP A 43 -45.30 -15.79 -16.12
C TRP A 43 -45.75 -17.16 -15.57
N CYS A 44 -46.98 -17.25 -15.06
CA CYS A 44 -47.54 -18.52 -14.57
C CYS A 44 -47.80 -19.53 -15.70
N ILE A 45 -48.37 -19.07 -16.82
CA ILE A 45 -48.57 -19.91 -18.02
C ILE A 45 -47.25 -20.49 -18.51
N TYR A 46 -46.19 -19.69 -18.50
CA TYR A 46 -44.85 -20.13 -18.87
C TYR A 46 -44.31 -21.24 -17.97
N ARG A 47 -44.35 -21.04 -16.65
CA ARG A 47 -43.80 -21.99 -15.68
C ARG A 47 -44.53 -23.33 -15.73
N TRP A 48 -45.84 -23.33 -15.91
CA TRP A 48 -46.62 -24.56 -16.11
C TRP A 48 -46.39 -25.22 -17.46
N SER A 49 -46.14 -24.45 -18.54
CA SER A 49 -45.79 -25.05 -19.83
C SER A 49 -44.46 -25.83 -19.81
N ARG A 50 -43.54 -25.49 -18.88
CA ARG A 50 -42.28 -26.23 -18.67
C ARG A 50 -42.37 -27.33 -17.61
N SER A 51 -43.30 -27.24 -16.65
CA SER A 51 -43.50 -28.24 -15.60
C SER A 51 -44.55 -29.28 -16.02
N LEU A 52 -44.15 -30.29 -16.79
CA LEU A 52 -45.06 -31.35 -17.26
C LEU A 52 -45.57 -32.31 -16.17
N GLN A 53 -45.25 -32.10 -14.89
CA GLN A 53 -45.84 -32.82 -13.76
C GLN A 53 -46.03 -31.89 -12.56
N VAL A 54 -47.26 -31.85 -12.03
CA VAL A 54 -47.57 -31.24 -10.74
C VAL A 54 -47.21 -32.27 -9.67
N PRO A 55 -46.31 -31.99 -8.71
CA PRO A 55 -46.11 -32.87 -7.57
C PRO A 55 -47.43 -33.02 -6.80
N GLU A 56 -47.88 -34.26 -6.55
CA GLU A 56 -49.15 -34.52 -5.86
C GLU A 56 -49.26 -33.84 -4.48
N GLU A 57 -48.12 -33.52 -3.87
CA GLU A 57 -47.99 -32.89 -2.55
C GLU A 57 -48.55 -31.46 -2.46
N LEU A 58 -48.69 -30.75 -3.59
CA LEU A 58 -49.27 -29.39 -3.63
C LEU A 58 -50.80 -29.38 -3.77
N LYS A 59 -51.44 -30.53 -4.01
CA LYS A 59 -52.91 -30.62 -4.08
C LYS A 59 -53.57 -30.59 -2.70
N LEU A 60 -52.82 -30.75 -1.62
CA LEU A 60 -53.36 -30.99 -0.28
C LEU A 60 -52.52 -30.34 0.83
N LYS A 61 -52.48 -29.00 0.93
CA LYS A 61 -52.25 -28.33 2.22
C LYS A 61 -53.08 -27.06 2.30
N GLN A 62 -54.21 -27.16 3.01
CA GLN A 62 -55.15 -26.07 3.29
C GLN A 62 -54.69 -25.09 4.39
N GLU A 63 -53.53 -25.32 5.02
CA GLU A 63 -53.15 -24.58 6.23
C GLU A 63 -51.67 -24.20 6.21
N ALA A 64 -51.35 -23.09 5.55
CA ALA A 64 -50.14 -22.33 5.84
C ALA A 64 -50.37 -20.85 5.52
N SER A 65 -50.57 -20.04 6.55
CA SER A 65 -50.67 -18.58 6.44
C SER A 65 -49.27 -17.99 6.23
N PHE A 66 -48.87 -17.83 4.97
CA PHE A 66 -47.70 -17.03 4.61
C PHE A 66 -48.16 -15.62 4.22
N GLU A 67 -47.59 -14.60 4.84
CA GLU A 67 -47.86 -13.20 4.49
C GLU A 67 -47.26 -12.88 3.12
N LEU A 68 -48.12 -12.49 2.19
CA LEU A 68 -47.80 -12.10 0.81
C LEU A 68 -47.31 -10.65 0.72
N ASP A 69 -46.38 -10.39 -0.21
CA ASP A 69 -46.06 -9.02 -0.64
C ASP A 69 -47.31 -8.31 -1.19
N LYS A 70 -47.63 -7.16 -0.57
CA LYS A 70 -48.95 -6.50 -0.68
C LYS A 70 -49.16 -5.73 -1.99
N PHE A 71 -48.12 -5.39 -2.75
CA PHE A 71 -48.24 -4.45 -3.88
C PHE A 71 -48.88 -5.05 -5.15
N PRO A 72 -48.43 -6.21 -5.68
CA PRO A 72 -49.02 -6.80 -6.89
C PRO A 72 -50.44 -7.38 -6.67
N SER A 73 -50.71 -7.85 -5.45
CA SER A 73 -51.99 -8.44 -5.05
C SER A 73 -53.09 -7.40 -4.89
N VAL A 74 -52.76 -6.20 -4.42
CA VAL A 74 -53.70 -5.08 -4.29
C VAL A 74 -54.11 -4.53 -5.66
N GLU A 75 -53.17 -4.37 -6.59
CA GLU A 75 -53.46 -3.86 -7.94
C GLU A 75 -54.31 -4.85 -8.76
N TYR A 76 -54.09 -6.16 -8.59
CA TYR A 76 -54.93 -7.22 -9.18
C TYR A 76 -56.37 -7.20 -8.63
N ARG A 77 -56.53 -7.07 -7.31
CA ARG A 77 -57.84 -7.06 -6.64
C ARG A 77 -58.65 -5.78 -6.88
N GLN A 78 -57.99 -4.70 -7.29
CA GLN A 78 -58.63 -3.39 -7.59
C GLN A 78 -59.05 -3.22 -9.06
N SER A 79 -58.63 -4.12 -9.96
CA SER A 79 -58.99 -4.08 -11.38
C SER A 79 -60.42 -4.60 -11.62
N SER A 80 -61.39 -3.69 -11.77
CA SER A 80 -62.84 -3.97 -11.88
C SER A 80 -63.31 -4.66 -13.19
N ALA A 81 -62.42 -5.04 -14.11
CA ALA A 81 -62.79 -5.42 -15.48
C ALA A 81 -62.30 -6.81 -15.96
N GLY A 82 -61.94 -7.74 -15.07
CA GLY A 82 -61.44 -9.07 -15.47
C GLY A 82 -61.93 -10.23 -14.59
N PRO A 83 -62.02 -11.47 -15.12
CA PRO A 83 -62.36 -12.64 -14.32
C PRO A 83 -61.26 -12.92 -13.28
N TYR A 84 -61.65 -13.05 -12.01
CA TYR A 84 -60.74 -13.33 -10.90
C TYR A 84 -60.33 -14.82 -10.84
N LEU A 85 -59.10 -15.07 -10.40
CA LEU A 85 -58.63 -16.37 -9.91
C LEU A 85 -59.33 -16.67 -8.58
N THR A 86 -59.55 -17.95 -8.28
CA THR A 86 -60.06 -18.37 -6.96
C THR A 86 -58.98 -18.19 -5.89
N SER A 87 -59.38 -18.09 -4.62
CA SER A 87 -58.44 -17.90 -3.48
C SER A 87 -57.37 -19.00 -3.40
N ILE A 88 -57.71 -20.23 -3.78
CA ILE A 88 -56.81 -21.38 -3.83
C ILE A 88 -55.79 -21.24 -4.98
N GLU A 89 -56.23 -20.75 -6.13
CA GLU A 89 -55.35 -20.48 -7.29
C GLU A 89 -54.36 -19.34 -6.98
N GLU A 90 -54.80 -18.29 -6.26
CA GLU A 90 -53.92 -17.20 -5.81
C GLU A 90 -52.82 -17.72 -4.88
N GLN A 91 -53.18 -18.45 -3.81
CA GLN A 91 -52.19 -18.97 -2.84
C GLN A 91 -51.14 -19.88 -3.49
N SER A 92 -51.57 -20.70 -4.46
CA SER A 92 -50.68 -21.62 -5.18
C SER A 92 -49.67 -20.88 -6.06
N VAL A 93 -50.08 -19.78 -6.70
CA VAL A 93 -49.22 -18.97 -7.57
C VAL A 93 -48.12 -18.26 -6.79
N PHE A 94 -48.43 -17.75 -5.60
CA PHE A 94 -47.50 -16.94 -4.81
C PHE A 94 -46.60 -17.75 -3.85
N CYS A 95 -46.95 -18.98 -3.48
CA CYS A 95 -46.05 -19.85 -2.71
C CYS A 95 -44.85 -20.35 -3.53
N PHE A 96 -44.93 -20.36 -4.87
CA PHE A 96 -43.89 -20.89 -5.76
C PHE A 96 -42.73 -19.92 -6.04
N THR A 97 -42.78 -18.68 -5.54
CA THR A 97 -41.77 -17.65 -5.77
C THR A 97 -40.70 -17.56 -4.69
N SER A 98 -40.88 -18.19 -3.52
CA SER A 98 -40.02 -18.02 -2.33
C SER A 98 -38.94 -19.10 -2.11
N VAL A 99 -38.93 -20.16 -2.91
CA VAL A 99 -37.95 -21.25 -2.81
C VAL A 99 -37.03 -21.15 -4.02
N PHE A 100 -35.71 -20.99 -3.84
CA PHE A 100 -34.61 -21.64 -4.57
C PHE A 100 -33.29 -20.85 -4.47
N GLU A 101 -32.34 -21.41 -3.71
CA GLU A 101 -30.90 -21.10 -3.70
C GLU A 101 -30.12 -22.04 -4.64
N ASP A 102 -28.95 -21.54 -5.06
CA ASP A 102 -28.00 -22.08 -6.03
C ASP A 102 -27.50 -23.51 -5.77
N SER A 103 -27.37 -24.29 -6.84
CA SER A 103 -26.31 -25.31 -6.95
C SER A 103 -25.94 -25.59 -8.40
N ASN A 104 -24.64 -25.45 -8.68
CA ASN A 104 -23.79 -26.16 -9.64
C ASN A 104 -22.86 -25.23 -10.43
N GLU A 105 -21.57 -25.35 -10.08
CA GLU A 105 -20.40 -24.82 -10.77
C GLU A 105 -19.90 -25.89 -11.77
N GLY A 106 -19.68 -25.49 -13.02
CA GLY A 106 -19.04 -26.31 -14.04
C GLY A 106 -18.02 -25.47 -14.80
N VAL A 107 -16.74 -25.85 -14.70
CA VAL A 107 -15.58 -25.24 -15.35
C VAL A 107 -15.39 -25.90 -16.72
N PHE A 108 -15.33 -25.12 -17.80
CA PHE A 108 -14.90 -25.61 -19.12
C PHE A 108 -14.19 -24.53 -19.94
N GLU A 109 -13.07 -24.95 -20.53
CA GLU A 109 -12.11 -24.19 -21.35
C GLU A 109 -12.62 -23.93 -22.77
N THR A 110 -12.28 -22.76 -23.31
CA THR A 110 -12.66 -22.32 -24.67
C THR A 110 -11.45 -22.30 -25.61
N THR A 111 -11.57 -23.01 -26.72
CA THR A 111 -10.62 -23.03 -27.85
C THR A 111 -10.85 -21.84 -28.78
N ALA A 112 -9.80 -21.08 -29.09
CA ALA A 112 -9.86 -19.90 -29.95
C ALA A 112 -9.58 -20.24 -31.43
N SER A 113 -10.45 -19.81 -32.36
CA SER A 113 -10.19 -19.80 -33.81
C SER A 113 -9.57 -18.45 -34.24
N SER A 114 -8.70 -18.51 -35.26
CA SER A 114 -7.62 -17.52 -35.50
C SER A 114 -7.85 -16.49 -36.62
N ASP A 115 -9.09 -16.18 -37.02
CA ASP A 115 -9.30 -15.22 -38.12
C ASP A 115 -9.51 -13.77 -37.59
N GLU A 116 -8.75 -12.84 -38.16
CA GLU A 116 -8.83 -11.39 -37.89
C GLU A 116 -9.96 -10.75 -38.70
N SER A 117 -10.79 -9.93 -38.05
CA SER A 117 -11.94 -9.26 -38.68
C SER A 117 -11.53 -7.97 -39.41
N GLU A 118 -12.37 -7.52 -40.35
CA GLU A 118 -12.21 -6.24 -41.07
C GLU A 118 -12.13 -5.03 -40.11
N ILE A 119 -12.87 -5.07 -38.99
CA ILE A 119 -12.85 -4.01 -37.98
C ILE A 119 -11.51 -3.99 -37.24
N SER A 120 -10.99 -5.15 -36.85
CA SER A 120 -9.67 -5.28 -36.25
C SER A 120 -8.56 -4.72 -37.17
N GLN A 121 -8.67 -4.93 -38.48
CA GLN A 121 -7.75 -4.35 -39.47
C GLN A 121 -7.90 -2.82 -39.57
N TYR A 122 -9.12 -2.31 -39.59
CA TYR A 122 -9.41 -0.87 -39.62
C TYR A 122 -8.83 -0.15 -38.38
N ILE A 123 -9.02 -0.70 -37.18
CA ILE A 123 -8.49 -0.12 -35.93
C ILE A 123 -6.96 -0.07 -35.97
N ARG A 124 -6.32 -1.16 -36.41
CA ARG A 124 -4.86 -1.19 -36.56
C ARG A 124 -4.35 -0.18 -37.59
N LYS A 125 -5.10 0.03 -38.67
CA LYS A 125 -4.77 1.03 -39.69
C LYS A 125 -4.71 2.43 -39.05
N ILE A 126 -5.75 2.81 -38.31
CA ILE A 126 -5.81 4.11 -37.62
C ILE A 126 -4.70 4.24 -36.57
N GLU A 127 -4.56 3.25 -35.69
CA GLU A 127 -3.59 3.31 -34.60
C GLU A 127 -2.13 3.36 -35.07
N ARG A 128 -1.79 2.61 -36.13
CA ARG A 128 -0.38 2.49 -36.59
C ARG A 128 -0.01 3.43 -37.72
N TYR A 129 -0.91 3.71 -38.65
CA TYR A 129 -0.54 4.51 -39.82
C TYR A 129 -0.98 5.96 -39.64
N ASP A 130 -2.27 6.17 -39.34
CA ASP A 130 -2.82 7.52 -39.30
C ASP A 130 -2.26 8.32 -38.11
N PHE A 131 -2.24 7.75 -36.90
CA PHE A 131 -1.70 8.45 -35.73
C PHE A 131 -0.17 8.58 -35.73
N GLN A 132 0.57 7.60 -36.26
CA GLN A 132 2.03 7.73 -36.33
C GLN A 132 2.46 8.73 -37.41
N SER A 133 1.68 8.89 -38.49
CA SER A 133 1.96 9.89 -39.53
C SER A 133 1.93 11.34 -39.02
N LEU A 134 1.29 11.59 -37.87
CA LEU A 134 1.22 12.90 -37.22
C LEU A 134 2.46 13.27 -36.41
N LEU A 135 3.33 12.29 -36.13
CA LEU A 135 4.54 12.49 -35.32
C LEU A 135 5.72 12.83 -36.23
N ARG A 136 6.31 14.01 -36.06
CA ARG A 136 7.64 14.31 -36.61
C ARG A 136 8.72 13.99 -35.61
N SER A 137 9.81 13.41 -36.07
CA SER A 137 11.06 13.35 -35.30
C SER A 137 11.84 14.64 -35.51
N GLU A 138 11.88 15.52 -34.50
CA GLU A 138 12.88 16.57 -34.47
C GLU A 138 14.19 15.96 -33.99
N GLY A 139 15.20 15.96 -34.88
CA GLY A 139 16.57 15.74 -34.45
C GLY A 139 16.94 16.85 -33.47
N ARG A 140 17.46 16.53 -32.29
CA ARG A 140 18.01 17.55 -31.41
C ARG A 140 19.24 18.14 -32.11
N HIS A 141 19.09 19.30 -32.75
CA HIS A 141 20.20 20.08 -33.27
C HIS A 141 21.02 20.56 -32.07
N CYS A 142 22.23 20.00 -31.92
CA CYS A 142 23.15 20.13 -30.79
C CYS A 142 22.63 19.51 -29.48
N ALA A 143 23.06 18.28 -29.21
CA ALA A 143 23.10 17.80 -27.83
C ALA A 143 24.09 18.70 -27.05
N PRO A 144 23.71 19.30 -25.91
CA PRO A 144 24.67 19.98 -25.05
C PRO A 144 25.80 19.00 -24.67
N GLU A 145 26.96 19.52 -24.26
CA GLU A 145 27.98 18.63 -23.68
C GLU A 145 27.43 17.96 -22.42
N PHE A 146 27.89 16.72 -22.14
CA PHE A 146 27.50 16.02 -20.91
C PHE A 146 27.83 16.93 -19.71
N PRO A 147 26.85 17.31 -18.85
CA PRO A 147 27.03 18.35 -17.84
C PRO A 147 28.15 18.09 -16.81
N LEU A 148 28.70 16.88 -16.79
CA LEU A 148 29.73 16.42 -15.87
C LEU A 148 31.04 16.02 -16.60
N THR A 149 31.29 16.54 -17.82
CA THR A 149 32.53 16.30 -18.58
C THR A 149 33.79 16.56 -17.74
N ASN A 150 33.81 17.64 -16.97
CA ASN A 150 34.95 18.01 -16.10
C ASN A 150 35.00 17.24 -14.77
N ALA A 151 33.97 16.44 -14.43
CA ALA A 151 33.95 15.70 -13.16
C ALA A 151 34.97 14.55 -13.14
N LYS A 152 35.37 14.02 -14.30
CA LYS A 152 36.46 13.02 -14.40
C LYS A 152 37.82 13.58 -13.99
N GLU A 153 38.07 14.87 -14.22
CA GLU A 153 39.32 15.51 -13.81
C GLU A 153 39.36 15.75 -12.30
N ASN A 154 38.23 16.15 -11.71
CA ASN A 154 38.09 16.31 -10.25
C ASN A 154 38.08 14.97 -9.47
N LEU A 155 37.74 13.84 -10.14
CA LEU A 155 37.75 12.50 -9.55
C LEU A 155 39.16 11.94 -9.35
N ARG A 156 40.15 12.37 -10.14
CA ARG A 156 41.55 11.91 -10.02
C ARG A 156 42.28 12.49 -8.80
N VAL A 157 41.75 13.55 -8.18
CA VAL A 157 42.39 14.25 -7.05
C VAL A 157 41.93 13.70 -5.69
N ALA A 158 40.83 12.95 -5.63
CA ALA A 158 40.26 12.44 -4.39
C ALA A 158 40.56 10.93 -4.22
N GLU A 159 41.76 10.59 -3.78
CA GLU A 159 42.12 9.23 -3.37
C GLU A 159 41.31 8.81 -2.13
N GLY A 160 40.34 7.91 -2.32
CA GLY A 160 39.55 7.34 -1.23
C GLY A 160 38.57 6.28 -1.71
N THR A 161 38.26 5.32 -0.83
CA THR A 161 37.53 4.05 -1.03
C THR A 161 36.15 4.09 -1.73
N ASN A 162 35.63 5.26 -2.10
CA ASN A 162 34.36 5.42 -2.86
C ASN A 162 34.52 5.71 -4.36
N THR A 163 35.74 5.75 -4.89
CA THR A 163 36.03 5.99 -6.33
C THR A 163 35.24 5.04 -7.23
N ASN A 164 35.21 3.73 -6.91
CA ASN A 164 34.51 2.72 -7.69
C ASN A 164 32.99 2.95 -7.85
N ILE A 165 32.29 3.42 -6.81
CA ILE A 165 30.84 3.69 -6.88
C ILE A 165 30.59 4.96 -7.69
N ARG A 166 31.41 6.00 -7.46
CA ARG A 166 31.29 7.28 -8.16
C ARG A 166 31.57 7.14 -9.66
N GLU A 167 32.58 6.35 -10.03
CA GLU A 167 32.88 6.03 -11.43
C GLU A 167 31.75 5.25 -12.09
N ARG A 168 31.18 4.24 -11.42
CA ARG A 168 30.02 3.49 -11.95
C ARG A 168 28.81 4.41 -12.15
N VAL A 169 28.49 5.25 -11.17
CA VAL A 169 27.38 6.22 -11.28
C VAL A 169 27.62 7.20 -12.44
N LEU A 170 28.86 7.66 -12.62
CA LEU A 170 29.20 8.57 -13.73
C LEU A 170 29.10 7.88 -15.09
N VAL A 171 29.52 6.61 -15.20
CA VAL A 171 29.35 5.79 -16.41
C VAL A 171 27.88 5.55 -16.71
N ASP A 172 27.05 5.25 -15.70
CA ASP A 172 25.62 5.00 -15.91
C ASP A 172 24.84 6.29 -16.23
N LEU A 173 25.22 7.42 -15.63
CA LEU A 173 24.73 8.75 -16.01
C LEU A 173 25.13 9.09 -17.44
N GLN A 174 26.36 8.80 -17.84
CA GLN A 174 26.83 9.05 -19.20
C GLN A 174 26.06 8.19 -20.21
N LYS A 175 25.84 6.90 -19.93
CA LYS A 175 24.98 6.02 -20.75
C LYS A 175 23.54 6.53 -20.82
N SER A 176 22.97 6.95 -19.70
CA SER A 176 21.61 7.50 -19.64
C SER A 176 21.49 8.80 -20.43
N TYR A 177 22.53 9.64 -20.37
CA TYR A 177 22.62 10.87 -21.14
C TYR A 177 22.79 10.62 -22.64
N GLU A 178 23.63 9.66 -23.02
CA GLU A 178 23.78 9.22 -24.41
C GLU A 178 22.47 8.65 -24.96
N LEU A 179 21.72 7.88 -24.16
CA LEU A 179 20.38 7.42 -24.51
C LEU A 179 19.42 8.61 -24.64
N TYR A 180 19.43 9.53 -23.68
CA TYR A 180 18.59 10.73 -23.68
C TYR A 180 18.86 11.65 -24.88
N THR A 181 20.12 11.79 -25.30
CA THR A 181 20.52 12.59 -26.47
C THR A 181 20.18 11.90 -27.78
N LYS A 182 20.19 10.55 -27.81
CA LYS A 182 19.69 9.74 -28.92
C LYS A 182 18.16 9.73 -29.03
N LEU A 183 17.43 10.07 -27.97
CA LEU A 183 15.97 10.22 -28.02
C LEU A 183 15.60 11.49 -28.79
N SER A 184 15.10 11.33 -30.02
CA SER A 184 14.51 12.41 -30.80
C SER A 184 13.30 12.98 -30.07
N LYS A 185 13.23 14.31 -29.88
CA LYS A 185 11.99 14.94 -29.42
C LYS A 185 11.00 14.81 -30.56
N ARG A 186 9.81 14.25 -30.29
CA ARG A 186 8.76 14.19 -31.30
C ARG A 186 7.79 15.34 -31.09
N SER A 187 7.45 16.05 -32.16
CA SER A 187 6.47 17.12 -32.18
C SER A 187 5.31 16.73 -33.09
N VAL A 188 4.18 17.41 -32.95
CA VAL A 188 2.97 17.13 -33.73
C VAL A 188 2.83 18.14 -34.86
N ASP A 189 2.73 17.65 -36.10
CA ASP A 189 2.39 18.49 -37.25
C ASP A 189 0.92 18.93 -37.18
N GLY A 190 0.64 20.23 -37.22
CA GLY A 190 -0.69 20.72 -37.59
C GLY A 190 -0.86 20.81 -39.12
N PRO A 191 -2.07 21.00 -39.68
CA PRO A 191 -3.41 20.50 -39.35
C PRO A 191 -3.92 19.55 -40.47
N ASN A 192 -3.10 18.61 -40.96
CA ASN A 192 -3.49 17.77 -42.11
C ASN A 192 -4.35 16.55 -41.74
N PHE A 193 -4.47 16.21 -40.45
CA PHE A 193 -5.34 15.11 -40.02
C PHE A 193 -6.65 15.68 -39.45
N ASN A 194 -7.74 15.47 -40.18
CA ASN A 194 -9.08 15.85 -39.73
C ASN A 194 -9.56 14.85 -38.66
N VAL A 195 -9.09 15.03 -37.42
CA VAL A 195 -9.45 14.21 -36.25
C VAL A 195 -10.98 14.13 -36.09
N PHE A 196 -11.72 15.19 -36.47
CA PHE A 196 -13.18 15.22 -36.42
C PHE A 196 -13.82 14.24 -37.43
N ALA A 197 -13.33 14.19 -38.67
CA ALA A 197 -13.84 13.25 -39.67
C ALA A 197 -13.63 11.79 -39.23
N VAL A 198 -12.45 11.48 -38.69
CA VAL A 198 -12.14 10.13 -38.19
C VAL A 198 -12.98 9.79 -36.96
N GLN A 199 -13.22 10.75 -36.07
CA GLN A 199 -14.13 10.54 -34.93
C GLN A 199 -15.55 10.20 -35.39
N THR A 200 -16.09 10.95 -36.36
CA THR A 200 -17.44 10.70 -36.89
C THR A 200 -17.52 9.31 -37.54
N GLU A 201 -16.50 8.92 -38.31
CA GLU A 201 -16.44 7.60 -38.92
C GLU A 201 -16.38 6.47 -37.88
N VAL A 202 -15.50 6.60 -36.86
CA VAL A 202 -15.37 5.62 -35.78
C VAL A 202 -16.68 5.52 -34.97
N CYS A 203 -17.30 6.65 -34.64
CA CYS A 203 -18.59 6.68 -33.93
C CYS A 203 -19.69 5.98 -34.72
N HIS A 204 -19.81 6.27 -36.03
CA HIS A 204 -20.78 5.61 -36.90
C HIS A 204 -20.55 4.10 -37.00
N LYS A 205 -19.29 3.66 -37.17
CA LYS A 205 -18.94 2.23 -37.17
C LYS A 205 -19.26 1.57 -35.83
N ARG A 206 -18.95 2.21 -34.70
CA ARG A 206 -19.29 1.70 -33.35
C ARG A 206 -20.80 1.50 -33.20
N GLN A 207 -21.60 2.53 -33.51
CA GLN A 207 -23.06 2.48 -33.40
C GLN A 207 -23.64 1.36 -34.26
N LEU A 208 -23.20 1.22 -35.51
CA LEU A 208 -23.67 0.17 -36.40
C LEU A 208 -23.34 -1.25 -35.90
N VAL A 209 -22.15 -1.45 -35.32
CA VAL A 209 -21.78 -2.75 -34.72
C VAL A 209 -22.58 -3.01 -33.45
N GLU A 210 -22.78 -1.99 -32.61
CA GLU A 210 -23.57 -2.05 -31.38
C GLU A 210 -25.04 -2.42 -31.66
N GLU A 211 -25.68 -1.74 -32.61
CA GLU A 211 -27.05 -2.00 -33.02
C GLU A 211 -27.21 -3.42 -33.57
N ARG A 212 -26.27 -3.88 -34.41
CA ARG A 212 -26.28 -5.26 -34.93
C ARG A 212 -26.13 -6.29 -33.81
N LEU A 213 -25.18 -6.08 -32.89
CA LEU A 213 -24.98 -6.96 -31.74
C LEU A 213 -26.23 -7.03 -30.86
N LEU A 214 -26.78 -5.88 -30.49
CA LEU A 214 -27.99 -5.81 -29.67
C LEU A 214 -29.19 -6.39 -30.40
N CYS A 215 -29.35 -6.17 -31.70
CA CYS A 215 -30.42 -6.75 -32.50
C CYS A 215 -30.32 -8.29 -32.51
N THR A 216 -29.17 -8.84 -32.89
CA THR A 216 -28.98 -10.30 -32.94
C THR A 216 -29.10 -10.96 -31.57
N LEU A 217 -28.52 -10.37 -30.52
CA LEU A 217 -28.61 -10.91 -29.17
C LEU A 217 -30.03 -10.81 -28.61
N ASN A 218 -30.74 -9.70 -28.83
CA ASN A 218 -32.12 -9.56 -28.40
C ASN A 218 -33.07 -10.47 -29.20
N GLU A 219 -32.83 -10.70 -30.48
CA GLU A 219 -33.59 -11.67 -31.28
C GLU A 219 -33.35 -13.11 -30.79
N ALA A 220 -32.09 -13.46 -30.51
CA ALA A 220 -31.76 -14.75 -29.91
C ALA A 220 -32.42 -14.93 -28.53
N LEU A 221 -32.42 -13.89 -27.70
CA LEU A 221 -33.12 -13.83 -26.40
C LEU A 221 -34.62 -14.05 -26.56
N ILE A 222 -35.26 -13.29 -27.45
CA ILE A 222 -36.68 -13.39 -27.70
C ILE A 222 -37.01 -14.80 -28.22
N SER A 223 -36.23 -15.35 -29.15
CA SER A 223 -36.50 -16.65 -29.78
C SER A 223 -36.40 -17.86 -28.83
N ARG A 224 -35.49 -17.84 -27.86
CA ARG A 224 -35.24 -18.98 -26.95
C ARG A 224 -36.09 -18.92 -25.68
N GLU A 225 -36.39 -17.73 -25.17
CA GLU A 225 -37.13 -17.53 -23.92
C GLU A 225 -38.25 -16.50 -24.10
N HIS A 226 -39.04 -16.68 -25.16
CA HIS A 226 -40.20 -15.84 -25.50
C HIS A 226 -41.03 -15.43 -24.28
N TYR A 227 -41.32 -16.38 -23.40
CA TYR A 227 -42.16 -16.18 -22.24
C TYR A 227 -41.47 -15.45 -21.05
N ASP A 228 -40.14 -15.57 -20.88
CA ASP A 228 -39.39 -14.78 -19.87
C ASP A 228 -39.33 -13.31 -20.28
N PHE A 229 -39.18 -13.07 -21.59
CA PHE A 229 -39.28 -11.72 -22.16
C PHE A 229 -40.69 -11.15 -22.00
N PHE A 230 -41.74 -11.94 -22.26
CA PHE A 230 -43.13 -11.49 -22.16
C PHE A 230 -43.64 -11.28 -20.73
N SER A 231 -43.08 -12.01 -19.75
CA SER A 231 -43.34 -11.80 -18.33
C SER A 231 -42.68 -10.54 -17.76
N GLY A 232 -41.75 -9.91 -18.51
CA GLY A 232 -40.95 -8.79 -18.05
C GLY A 232 -39.89 -9.18 -17.02
N SER A 233 -39.65 -10.48 -16.83
CA SER A 233 -38.60 -11.02 -15.96
C SER A 233 -37.21 -10.93 -16.60
N MET A 234 -37.16 -10.72 -17.92
CA MET A 234 -35.98 -10.38 -18.72
C MET A 234 -36.25 -9.09 -19.51
N GLN A 235 -35.31 -8.15 -19.47
CA GLN A 235 -35.36 -6.91 -20.25
C GLN A 235 -34.53 -7.04 -21.53
N LYS A 236 -34.78 -6.17 -22.52
CA LYS A 236 -33.90 -6.04 -23.69
C LYS A 236 -32.51 -5.63 -23.22
N LEU A 237 -31.49 -6.24 -23.79
CA LEU A 237 -30.10 -5.86 -23.55
C LEU A 237 -29.87 -4.42 -24.01
N VAL A 238 -29.05 -3.72 -23.24
CA VAL A 238 -28.51 -2.40 -23.58
C VAL A 238 -26.99 -2.47 -23.77
N ALA A 239 -26.37 -1.40 -24.25
CA ALA A 239 -24.93 -1.37 -24.53
C ALA A 239 -24.07 -1.76 -23.30
N GLY A 240 -24.48 -1.39 -22.08
CA GLY A 240 -23.78 -1.78 -20.86
C GLY A 240 -23.75 -3.29 -20.63
N ASP A 241 -24.80 -4.03 -21.04
CA ASP A 241 -24.83 -5.49 -20.95
C ASP A 241 -23.75 -6.15 -21.82
N LEU A 242 -23.36 -5.52 -22.94
CA LEU A 242 -22.36 -6.07 -23.85
C LEU A 242 -20.98 -6.15 -23.20
N LEU A 243 -20.64 -5.21 -22.30
CA LEU A 243 -19.39 -5.26 -21.55
C LEU A 243 -19.32 -6.49 -20.63
N HIS A 244 -20.44 -6.85 -19.97
CA HIS A 244 -20.51 -8.07 -19.15
C HIS A 244 -20.32 -9.34 -19.97
N MET A 245 -20.58 -9.30 -21.28
CA MET A 245 -20.46 -10.44 -22.18
C MET A 245 -19.05 -10.58 -22.80
N LEU A 246 -18.15 -9.62 -22.59
CA LEU A 246 -16.77 -9.70 -23.10
C LEU A 246 -15.99 -10.86 -22.50
N ASP A 247 -16.18 -11.13 -21.21
CA ASP A 247 -15.58 -12.27 -20.53
C ASP A 247 -16.61 -13.38 -20.33
N SER A 248 -16.43 -14.47 -21.06
CA SER A 248 -17.26 -15.68 -20.96
C SER A 248 -17.24 -16.36 -19.58
N THR A 249 -16.36 -15.93 -18.66
CA THR A 249 -16.29 -16.45 -17.28
C THR A 249 -17.15 -15.64 -16.30
N VAL A 250 -17.56 -14.42 -16.65
CA VAL A 250 -18.29 -13.49 -15.79
C VAL A 250 -19.78 -13.49 -16.18
N PHE A 251 -20.39 -14.68 -16.21
CA PHE A 251 -21.84 -14.79 -16.38
C PHE A 251 -22.55 -14.61 -15.03
N ILE A 252 -22.77 -13.36 -14.64
CA ILE A 252 -23.35 -13.04 -13.33
C ILE A 252 -24.88 -13.19 -13.31
N HIS A 253 -25.56 -13.38 -14.45
CA HIS A 253 -27.00 -13.60 -14.43
C HIS A 253 -27.37 -15.10 -14.54
N PRO A 254 -27.88 -15.74 -13.47
CA PRO A 254 -28.30 -17.15 -13.50
C PRO A 254 -29.33 -17.47 -14.61
N ARG A 255 -30.10 -16.47 -15.03
CA ARG A 255 -31.12 -16.53 -16.08
C ARG A 255 -30.57 -16.43 -17.51
N LYS A 256 -29.28 -16.15 -17.71
CA LYS A 256 -28.65 -16.01 -19.04
C LYS A 256 -27.76 -17.19 -19.44
N ARG A 257 -27.80 -18.33 -18.70
CA ARG A 257 -26.96 -19.52 -18.99
C ARG A 257 -27.24 -20.18 -20.35
N GLY A 258 -28.46 -20.07 -20.88
CA GLY A 258 -28.85 -20.62 -22.19
C GLY A 258 -28.29 -19.87 -23.42
N TYR A 259 -27.54 -18.79 -23.21
CA TYR A 259 -27.02 -17.92 -24.27
C TYR A 259 -25.50 -18.01 -24.44
N ARG A 260 -24.83 -18.86 -23.66
CA ARG A 260 -23.37 -19.00 -23.68
C ARG A 260 -22.86 -19.28 -25.09
N ASP A 261 -23.49 -20.19 -25.82
CA ASP A 261 -23.06 -20.57 -27.18
C ASP A 261 -23.16 -19.40 -28.18
N VAL A 262 -24.26 -18.64 -28.11
CA VAL A 262 -24.47 -17.46 -28.97
C VAL A 262 -23.45 -16.35 -28.62
N ILE A 263 -23.14 -16.17 -27.35
CA ILE A 263 -22.16 -15.18 -26.91
C ILE A 263 -20.74 -15.61 -27.29
N LEU A 264 -20.42 -16.90 -27.20
CA LEU A 264 -19.14 -17.44 -27.66
C LEU A 264 -18.96 -17.25 -29.18
N GLU A 265 -20.01 -17.48 -29.97
CA GLU A 265 -20.01 -17.21 -31.41
C GLU A 265 -19.81 -15.71 -31.71
N MET A 266 -20.40 -14.83 -30.91
CA MET A 266 -20.32 -13.37 -31.08
C MET A 266 -19.10 -12.73 -30.39
N GLN A 267 -18.27 -13.49 -29.68
CA GLN A 267 -17.14 -12.99 -28.90
C GLN A 267 -16.13 -12.17 -29.73
N PRO A 268 -15.78 -12.52 -30.98
CA PRO A 268 -14.92 -11.69 -31.81
C PRO A 268 -15.54 -10.32 -32.11
N LYS A 269 -16.84 -10.27 -32.38
CA LYS A 269 -17.57 -9.02 -32.68
C LYS A 269 -17.75 -8.16 -31.43
N LEU A 270 -17.95 -8.77 -30.26
CA LEU A 270 -17.97 -8.05 -28.98
C LEU A 270 -16.62 -7.38 -28.68
N ASN A 271 -15.51 -8.08 -28.92
CA ASN A 271 -14.18 -7.47 -28.80
C ASN A 271 -13.99 -6.32 -29.79
N ASP A 272 -14.37 -6.50 -31.06
CA ASP A 272 -14.28 -5.44 -32.06
C ASP A 272 -15.07 -4.19 -31.65
N TRP A 273 -16.30 -4.36 -31.14
CA TRP A 273 -17.11 -3.27 -30.59
C TRP A 273 -16.40 -2.55 -29.43
N ALA A 274 -15.87 -3.30 -28.45
CA ALA A 274 -15.18 -2.71 -27.31
C ALA A 274 -13.90 -1.95 -27.74
N LEU A 275 -13.17 -2.47 -28.71
CA LEU A 275 -12.00 -1.79 -29.28
C LEU A 275 -12.38 -0.49 -30.01
N LEU A 276 -13.54 -0.44 -30.68
CA LEU A 276 -14.08 0.79 -31.26
C LEU A 276 -14.42 1.82 -30.18
N CYS A 277 -14.97 1.40 -29.03
CA CYS A 277 -15.18 2.29 -27.88
C CYS A 277 -13.86 2.90 -27.39
N VAL A 278 -12.83 2.08 -27.17
CA VAL A 278 -11.50 2.54 -26.74
C VAL A 278 -10.89 3.50 -27.76
N LEU A 279 -11.03 3.21 -29.06
CA LEU A 279 -10.52 4.07 -30.13
C LEU A 279 -11.25 5.41 -30.17
N GLU A 280 -12.58 5.42 -30.01
CA GLU A 280 -13.36 6.64 -29.94
C GLU A 280 -12.93 7.51 -28.74
N ASP A 281 -12.76 6.90 -27.56
CA ASP A 281 -12.29 7.60 -26.37
C ASP A 281 -10.87 8.14 -26.56
N LYS A 282 -9.97 7.39 -27.20
CA LYS A 282 -8.63 7.87 -27.57
C LYS A 282 -8.70 9.09 -28.48
N ILE A 283 -9.53 9.06 -29.52
CA ILE A 283 -9.71 10.21 -30.42
C ILE A 283 -10.22 11.43 -29.65
N ARG A 284 -11.18 11.26 -28.74
CA ARG A 284 -11.67 12.35 -27.86
C ARG A 284 -10.54 12.91 -26.98
N ARG A 285 -9.71 12.06 -26.37
CA ARG A 285 -8.56 12.50 -25.57
C ARG A 285 -7.55 13.30 -26.40
N LEU A 286 -7.22 12.82 -27.61
CA LEU A 286 -6.34 13.52 -28.55
C LEU A 286 -6.88 14.93 -28.88
N GLN A 287 -8.19 15.06 -29.14
CA GLN A 287 -8.82 16.37 -29.37
C GLN A 287 -8.73 17.28 -28.15
N CYS A 288 -8.99 16.77 -26.95
CA CYS A 288 -8.88 17.55 -25.73
C CYS A 288 -7.44 18.06 -25.50
N PHE A 289 -6.43 17.21 -25.67
CA PHE A 289 -5.02 17.61 -25.52
C PHE A 289 -4.59 18.62 -26.59
N TRP A 290 -5.08 18.47 -27.83
CA TRP A 290 -4.87 19.44 -28.90
C TRP A 290 -5.46 20.81 -28.56
N GLN A 291 -6.73 20.86 -28.12
CA GLN A 291 -7.40 22.12 -27.75
C GLN A 291 -6.75 22.81 -26.56
N GLN A 292 -6.29 22.02 -25.57
CA GLN A 292 -5.59 22.53 -24.39
C GLN A 292 -4.11 22.85 -24.65
N LYS A 293 -3.60 22.63 -25.87
CA LYS A 293 -2.20 22.84 -26.27
C LYS A 293 -1.20 22.04 -25.40
N LYS A 294 -1.59 20.84 -24.97
CA LYS A 294 -0.74 19.93 -24.18
C LYS A 294 0.03 18.98 -25.09
N GLU A 295 1.08 19.49 -25.71
CA GLU A 295 1.84 18.76 -26.73
C GLU A 295 2.47 17.45 -26.22
N GLU A 296 3.02 17.43 -25.00
CA GLU A 296 3.63 16.21 -24.45
C GLU A 296 2.62 15.08 -24.19
N GLU A 297 1.44 15.41 -23.66
CA GLU A 297 0.38 14.42 -23.41
C GLU A 297 -0.17 13.88 -24.74
N LEU A 298 -0.29 14.76 -25.74
CA LEU A 298 -0.71 14.40 -27.09
C LEU A 298 0.27 13.44 -27.76
N VAL A 299 1.58 13.72 -27.73
CA VAL A 299 2.61 12.84 -28.29
C VAL A 299 2.57 11.48 -27.61
N ARG A 300 2.51 11.44 -26.27
CA ARG A 300 2.42 10.18 -25.52
C ARG A 300 1.19 9.35 -25.90
N GLU A 301 0.05 10.01 -26.12
CA GLU A 301 -1.20 9.33 -26.52
C GLU A 301 -1.13 8.81 -27.97
N LEU A 302 -0.51 9.56 -28.89
CA LEU A 302 -0.28 9.12 -30.27
C LEU A 302 0.68 7.93 -30.34
N GLU A 303 1.74 7.93 -29.53
CA GLU A 303 2.72 6.84 -29.45
C GLU A 303 2.16 5.56 -28.81
N CYS A 304 1.07 5.68 -28.03
CA CYS A 304 0.42 4.55 -27.39
C CYS A 304 -0.26 3.65 -28.42
N THR A 305 0.45 2.64 -28.91
CA THR A 305 -0.04 1.66 -29.90
C THR A 305 -0.19 0.28 -29.27
N ARG A 306 -1.32 -0.40 -29.47
CA ARG A 306 -1.56 -1.69 -28.83
C ARG A 306 -0.61 -2.77 -29.38
N ILE A 307 0.09 -3.46 -28.48
CA ILE A 307 1.04 -4.55 -28.81
C ILE A 307 0.60 -5.95 -28.34
N TRP A 308 -0.54 -6.03 -27.65
CA TRP A 308 -1.08 -7.26 -27.07
C TRP A 308 -2.40 -7.64 -27.73
N ASN A 309 -2.76 -8.93 -27.66
CA ASN A 309 -3.99 -9.45 -28.27
C ASN A 309 -5.21 -9.21 -27.35
N PRO A 310 -6.17 -8.35 -27.73
CA PRO A 310 -7.38 -8.06 -26.95
C PRO A 310 -8.19 -9.30 -26.60
N ARG A 311 -8.28 -10.25 -27.53
CA ARG A 311 -9.08 -11.48 -27.35
C ARG A 311 -8.57 -12.37 -26.23
N ARG A 312 -7.27 -12.29 -25.90
CA ARG A 312 -6.65 -13.06 -24.80
C ARG A 312 -6.91 -12.44 -23.43
N PHE A 313 -7.15 -11.13 -23.37
CA PHE A 313 -7.33 -10.37 -22.13
C PHE A 313 -8.62 -9.52 -22.16
N PRO A 314 -9.81 -10.15 -22.27
CA PRO A 314 -11.07 -9.43 -22.40
C PRO A 314 -11.39 -8.52 -21.19
N ARG A 315 -10.95 -8.92 -19.97
CA ARG A 315 -11.10 -8.09 -18.76
C ARG A 315 -10.33 -6.78 -18.84
N TRP A 316 -9.15 -6.80 -19.47
CA TRP A 316 -8.36 -5.58 -19.66
C TRP A 316 -9.01 -4.66 -20.69
N VAL A 317 -9.63 -5.20 -21.73
CA VAL A 317 -10.40 -4.41 -22.71
C VAL A 317 -11.64 -3.79 -22.05
N ALA A 318 -12.37 -4.55 -21.23
CA ALA A 318 -13.49 -4.01 -20.46
C ALA A 318 -13.03 -2.86 -19.54
N PHE A 319 -11.91 -3.05 -18.85
CA PHE A 319 -11.28 -2.02 -18.03
C PHE A 319 -10.88 -0.78 -18.83
N GLU A 320 -10.33 -0.93 -20.04
CA GLU A 320 -10.03 0.20 -20.95
C GLU A 320 -11.28 1.03 -21.27
N VAL A 321 -12.41 0.37 -21.57
CA VAL A 321 -13.68 1.06 -21.88
C VAL A 321 -14.25 1.76 -20.65
N GLU A 322 -14.31 1.07 -19.51
CA GLU A 322 -14.89 1.64 -18.28
C GLU A 322 -14.09 2.83 -17.74
N GLN A 323 -12.76 2.72 -17.77
CA GLN A 323 -11.86 3.77 -17.29
C GLN A 323 -11.51 4.80 -18.36
N GLN A 324 -12.11 4.68 -19.57
CA GLN A 324 -11.88 5.57 -20.71
C GLN A 324 -10.39 5.82 -20.96
N LEU A 325 -9.60 4.74 -21.00
CA LEU A 325 -8.14 4.77 -21.17
C LEU A 325 -7.67 3.71 -22.15
N GLN A 326 -6.42 3.80 -22.59
CA GLN A 326 -5.74 2.74 -23.34
C GLN A 326 -4.49 2.30 -22.58
N ILE A 327 -4.35 0.99 -22.37
CA ILE A 327 -3.22 0.37 -21.68
C ILE A 327 -1.97 0.53 -22.54
N ARG A 328 -0.94 1.14 -21.96
CA ARG A 328 0.31 1.43 -22.65
C ARG A 328 1.15 0.17 -22.89
N PRO A 329 1.96 0.14 -23.96
CA PRO A 329 2.88 -0.97 -24.24
C PRO A 329 3.80 -1.32 -23.07
N GLU A 330 4.31 -0.30 -22.38
CA GLU A 330 5.18 -0.42 -21.20
C GLU A 330 4.45 -1.08 -20.02
N GLN A 331 3.20 -0.68 -19.75
CA GLN A 331 2.34 -1.30 -18.72
C GLN A 331 2.08 -2.77 -19.04
N PHE A 332 1.70 -3.08 -20.28
CA PHE A 332 1.48 -4.46 -20.73
C PHE A 332 2.73 -5.34 -20.59
N LYS A 333 3.90 -4.88 -21.06
CA LYS A 333 5.16 -5.63 -20.96
C LYS A 333 5.50 -5.93 -19.50
N THR A 334 5.37 -4.92 -18.65
CA THR A 334 5.62 -5.00 -17.21
C THR A 334 4.71 -6.03 -16.54
N VAL A 335 3.39 -5.89 -16.71
CA VAL A 335 2.40 -6.81 -16.12
C VAL A 335 2.57 -8.23 -16.66
N SER A 336 2.85 -8.39 -17.96
CA SER A 336 3.07 -9.70 -18.57
C SER A 336 4.30 -10.40 -17.97
N GLN A 337 5.38 -9.67 -17.71
CA GLN A 337 6.57 -10.21 -17.05
C GLN A 337 6.26 -10.65 -15.61
N LEU A 338 5.50 -9.84 -14.86
CA LEU A 338 5.07 -10.17 -13.49
C LEU A 338 4.19 -11.42 -13.45
N LEU A 339 3.25 -11.56 -14.40
CA LEU A 339 2.38 -12.73 -14.48
C LEU A 339 3.14 -14.01 -14.85
N GLN A 340 4.21 -13.92 -15.67
CA GLN A 340 5.06 -15.06 -16.02
C GLN A 340 5.95 -15.49 -14.85
N LYS A 341 6.46 -14.54 -14.07
CA LYS A 341 7.35 -14.78 -12.92
C LYS A 341 6.76 -14.14 -11.65
N PRO A 342 5.73 -14.75 -11.03
CA PRO A 342 5.02 -14.13 -9.91
C PRO A 342 5.82 -14.10 -8.60
N LYS A 343 6.87 -14.93 -8.43
CA LYS A 343 7.64 -15.00 -7.19
C LYS A 343 8.92 -14.15 -7.26
N GLY A 344 9.07 -13.22 -6.32
CA GLY A 344 10.30 -12.46 -6.10
C GLY A 344 10.63 -11.42 -7.19
N SER A 345 9.65 -11.02 -7.99
CA SER A 345 9.84 -10.02 -9.04
C SER A 345 9.74 -8.60 -8.47
N LEU A 346 10.75 -7.77 -8.74
CA LEU A 346 10.80 -6.35 -8.40
C LEU A 346 10.90 -5.54 -9.69
N ILE A 347 10.10 -4.49 -9.81
CA ILE A 347 10.11 -3.61 -10.98
C ILE A 347 10.15 -2.15 -10.52
N GLN A 348 11.07 -1.38 -11.11
CA GLN A 348 11.16 0.06 -10.94
C GLN A 348 10.60 0.75 -12.18
N LEU A 349 9.69 1.71 -11.97
CA LEU A 349 9.02 2.46 -13.02
C LEU A 349 9.14 3.96 -12.71
N ASN A 350 8.84 4.83 -13.67
CA ASN A 350 8.79 6.27 -13.37
C ASN A 350 7.54 6.62 -12.55
N MET A 351 7.58 7.75 -11.85
CA MET A 351 6.39 8.28 -11.18
C MET A 351 5.34 8.67 -12.23
N GLY A 352 4.06 8.42 -11.93
CA GLY A 352 2.97 8.70 -12.86
C GLY A 352 2.81 7.70 -14.02
N SER A 353 3.56 6.59 -14.04
CA SER A 353 3.41 5.53 -15.05
C SER A 353 2.11 4.70 -14.91
N GLY A 354 1.25 5.01 -13.94
CA GLY A 354 0.00 4.29 -13.69
C GLY A 354 0.19 2.97 -12.92
N ARG A 355 1.12 2.92 -11.97
CA ARG A 355 1.39 1.72 -11.17
C ARG A 355 0.14 1.26 -10.40
N THR A 356 -0.36 2.11 -9.50
CA THR A 356 -1.55 1.84 -8.67
C THR A 356 -2.84 1.81 -9.49
N ARG A 357 -3.02 2.75 -10.43
CA ARG A 357 -4.29 2.93 -11.14
C ARG A 357 -4.49 2.06 -12.38
N VAL A 358 -3.43 1.46 -12.93
CA VAL A 358 -3.54 0.63 -14.16
C VAL A 358 -2.94 -0.74 -13.94
N MET A 359 -1.67 -0.83 -13.50
CA MET A 359 -0.98 -2.11 -13.42
C MET A 359 -1.52 -3.01 -12.32
N VAL A 360 -1.82 -2.46 -11.13
CA VAL A 360 -2.43 -3.23 -10.03
C VAL A 360 -3.80 -3.80 -10.44
N PRO A 361 -4.76 -3.02 -10.98
CA PRO A 361 -5.99 -3.57 -11.54
C PRO A 361 -5.77 -4.66 -12.59
N MET A 362 -4.84 -4.47 -13.53
CA MET A 362 -4.54 -5.49 -14.54
C MET A 362 -4.08 -6.81 -13.92
N LEU A 363 -3.21 -6.77 -12.90
CA LEU A 363 -2.75 -7.94 -12.16
C LEU A 363 -3.89 -8.60 -11.40
N VAL A 364 -4.69 -7.82 -10.67
CA VAL A 364 -5.83 -8.31 -9.90
C VAL A 364 -6.82 -9.03 -10.80
N LEU A 365 -7.23 -8.40 -11.92
CA LEU A 365 -8.21 -8.96 -12.84
C LEU A 365 -7.78 -10.33 -13.42
N GLU A 366 -6.48 -10.50 -13.71
CA GLU A 366 -5.96 -11.74 -14.30
C GLU A 366 -5.67 -12.82 -13.25
N ILE A 367 -5.14 -12.45 -12.06
CA ILE A 367 -4.86 -13.42 -11.00
C ILE A 367 -6.16 -13.95 -10.39
N CYS A 368 -7.12 -13.05 -10.11
CA CYS A 368 -8.43 -13.41 -9.55
C CYS A 368 -9.26 -14.25 -10.52
N ARG A 369 -9.00 -14.18 -11.84
CA ARG A 369 -9.69 -14.99 -12.86
C ARG A 369 -9.60 -16.48 -12.59
N GLN A 370 -8.47 -16.94 -12.08
CA GLN A 370 -8.22 -18.37 -11.86
C GLN A 370 -8.93 -18.91 -10.61
N LYS A 371 -9.45 -18.06 -9.71
CA LYS A 371 -10.07 -18.43 -8.42
C LYS A 371 -9.27 -19.42 -7.56
N ARG A 372 -7.94 -19.46 -7.75
CA ARG A 372 -7.02 -20.37 -7.04
C ARG A 372 -6.21 -19.69 -5.95
N LYS A 373 -6.04 -18.37 -6.06
CA LYS A 373 -5.11 -17.59 -5.24
C LYS A 373 -5.80 -16.37 -4.69
N LEU A 374 -5.46 -16.01 -3.46
CA LEU A 374 -5.90 -14.76 -2.85
C LEU A 374 -4.89 -13.66 -3.19
N VAL A 375 -5.34 -12.58 -3.82
CA VAL A 375 -4.48 -11.43 -4.10
C VAL A 375 -4.51 -10.50 -2.89
N ARG A 376 -3.36 -10.22 -2.29
CA ARG A 376 -3.22 -9.24 -1.21
C ARG A 376 -2.46 -8.01 -1.71
N ILE A 377 -3.12 -6.87 -1.72
CA ILE A 377 -2.55 -5.59 -2.13
C ILE A 377 -2.06 -4.87 -0.88
N ASN A 378 -0.74 -4.72 -0.75
CA ASN A 378 -0.09 -3.99 0.32
C ASN A 378 0.11 -2.55 -0.13
N VAL A 379 -0.54 -1.61 0.58
CA VAL A 379 -0.49 -0.18 0.30
C VAL A 379 0.00 0.61 1.51
N LEU A 380 0.57 1.78 1.28
CA LEU A 380 0.93 2.69 2.36
C LEU A 380 -0.34 3.22 3.06
N PRO A 381 -0.31 3.42 4.39
CA PRO A 381 -1.45 4.00 5.11
C PRO A 381 -1.90 5.36 4.56
N SER A 382 -0.98 6.17 4.04
CA SER A 382 -1.26 7.50 3.48
C SER A 382 -2.11 7.47 2.20
N ILE A 383 -2.03 6.39 1.41
CA ILE A 383 -2.77 6.24 0.15
C ILE A 383 -3.93 5.27 0.24
N LEU A 384 -4.15 4.64 1.40
CA LEU A 384 -5.15 3.58 1.58
C LEU A 384 -6.56 4.03 1.16
N GLN A 385 -7.02 5.19 1.63
CA GLN A 385 -8.36 5.66 1.32
C GLN A 385 -8.55 5.98 -0.17
N GLU A 386 -7.56 6.64 -0.79
CA GLU A 386 -7.60 6.95 -2.23
C GLU A 386 -7.59 5.66 -3.06
N ALA A 387 -6.71 4.71 -2.70
CA ALA A 387 -6.62 3.42 -3.36
C ALA A 387 -7.92 2.61 -3.22
N LEU A 388 -8.52 2.59 -2.02
CA LEU A 388 -9.80 1.90 -1.79
C LEU A 388 -10.93 2.50 -2.62
N LEU A 389 -11.10 3.83 -2.63
CA LEU A 389 -12.12 4.49 -3.43
C LEU A 389 -11.94 4.17 -4.92
N PHE A 390 -10.69 4.23 -5.40
CA PHE A 390 -10.38 3.90 -6.78
C PHE A 390 -10.66 2.42 -7.10
N PHE A 391 -10.25 1.47 -6.26
CA PHE A 391 -10.50 0.04 -6.48
C PHE A 391 -11.99 -0.31 -6.36
N GLN A 392 -12.74 0.35 -5.47
CA GLN A 392 -14.19 0.19 -5.41
C GLN A 392 -14.85 0.62 -6.73
N GLN A 393 -14.43 1.75 -7.30
CA GLN A 393 -14.97 2.22 -8.58
C GLN A 393 -14.52 1.36 -9.77
N SER A 394 -13.25 0.98 -9.81
CA SER A 394 -12.62 0.36 -10.99
C SER A 394 -12.64 -1.18 -11.00
N LEU A 395 -12.87 -1.83 -9.86
CA LEU A 395 -12.89 -3.29 -9.74
C LEU A 395 -14.22 -3.83 -9.22
N VAL A 396 -14.83 -3.17 -8.22
CA VAL A 396 -16.07 -3.65 -7.58
C VAL A 396 -17.33 -3.21 -8.34
N ALA A 397 -17.44 -1.91 -8.59
CA ALA A 397 -18.51 -1.30 -9.37
C ALA A 397 -18.33 -1.49 -10.88
N SER A 398 -17.19 -2.05 -11.28
CA SER A 398 -16.91 -2.52 -12.63
C SER A 398 -17.81 -3.70 -13.00
N VAL A 399 -18.04 -3.85 -14.29
CA VAL A 399 -18.60 -5.00 -15.00
C VAL A 399 -17.98 -6.33 -14.57
N GLN A 400 -16.72 -6.31 -14.14
CA GLN A 400 -15.97 -7.49 -13.69
C GLN A 400 -16.31 -7.92 -12.26
N HIS A 401 -16.97 -7.06 -11.47
CA HIS A 401 -17.42 -7.30 -10.09
C HIS A 401 -16.40 -8.02 -9.21
N THR A 402 -15.14 -7.62 -9.32
CA THR A 402 -14.07 -8.20 -8.51
C THR A 402 -14.25 -7.72 -7.08
N LYS A 403 -14.55 -8.65 -6.17
CA LYS A 403 -14.80 -8.32 -4.77
C LYS A 403 -13.53 -7.78 -4.12
N LEU A 404 -13.67 -6.66 -3.40
CA LEU A 404 -12.62 -6.01 -2.64
C LEU A 404 -12.93 -6.17 -1.16
N PHE A 405 -11.98 -6.72 -0.41
CA PHE A 405 -12.07 -6.87 1.03
C PHE A 405 -10.96 -6.03 1.66
N THR A 406 -11.25 -5.42 2.80
CA THR A 406 -10.22 -4.85 3.69
C THR A 406 -9.96 -5.84 4.81
N LEU A 407 -8.76 -5.79 5.40
CA LEU A 407 -8.51 -6.57 6.62
C LEU A 407 -9.46 -6.04 7.72
N PRO A 408 -10.40 -6.85 8.24
CA PRO A 408 -11.38 -6.39 9.21
C PRO A 408 -10.78 -6.39 10.62
N PHE A 409 -9.68 -5.66 10.81
CA PHE A 409 -8.97 -5.60 12.08
C PHE A 409 -8.65 -4.16 12.46
N ASN A 410 -9.08 -3.79 13.66
CA ASN A 410 -8.57 -2.62 14.37
C ASN A 410 -8.00 -3.11 15.71
N ARG A 411 -6.80 -2.64 16.07
CA ARG A 411 -6.11 -3.04 17.30
C ARG A 411 -6.88 -2.68 18.58
N ASP A 412 -7.67 -1.61 18.53
CA ASP A 412 -8.49 -1.17 19.66
C ASP A 412 -9.64 -2.14 19.98
N ASN A 413 -9.98 -3.02 19.03
CA ASN A 413 -11.01 -4.04 19.23
C ASN A 413 -10.45 -5.21 20.05
N VAL A 414 -11.31 -5.78 20.90
CA VAL A 414 -10.98 -7.01 21.63
C VAL A 414 -10.89 -8.16 20.62
N LEU A 415 -9.73 -8.82 20.59
CA LEU A 415 -9.52 -10.02 19.78
C LEU A 415 -9.87 -11.24 20.62
N ASP A 416 -11.10 -11.73 20.50
CA ASP A 416 -11.61 -12.94 21.15
C ASP A 416 -11.87 -14.06 20.13
N GLU A 417 -12.22 -15.26 20.60
CA GLU A 417 -12.48 -16.41 19.73
C GLU A 417 -13.62 -16.15 18.73
N PHE A 418 -14.64 -15.39 19.13
CA PHE A 418 -15.77 -15.03 18.27
C PHE A 418 -15.33 -14.12 17.12
N THR A 419 -14.60 -13.05 17.42
CA THR A 419 -14.08 -12.12 16.41
C THR A 419 -13.14 -12.83 15.45
N VAL A 420 -12.25 -13.70 15.96
CA VAL A 420 -11.35 -14.52 15.13
C VAL A 420 -12.12 -15.43 14.20
N LYS A 421 -13.20 -16.07 14.67
CA LYS A 421 -14.06 -16.91 13.83
C LYS A 421 -14.72 -16.10 12.71
N LEU A 422 -15.25 -14.92 13.01
CA LEU A 422 -15.85 -14.03 12.02
C LEU A 422 -14.83 -13.58 10.96
N MET A 423 -13.62 -13.19 11.39
CA MET A 423 -12.53 -12.84 10.49
C MET A 423 -12.12 -14.01 9.58
N ASP A 424 -12.03 -15.23 10.12
CA ASP A 424 -11.73 -16.43 9.34
C ASP A 424 -12.84 -16.78 8.33
N GLU A 425 -14.10 -16.52 8.65
CA GLU A 425 -15.23 -16.68 7.72
C GLU A 425 -15.17 -15.66 6.57
N GLU A 426 -14.90 -14.38 6.87
CA GLU A 426 -14.73 -13.32 5.86
C GLU A 426 -13.56 -13.59 4.92
N LEU A 427 -12.41 -14.01 5.46
CA LEU A 427 -11.22 -14.32 4.64
C LEU A 427 -11.44 -15.54 3.74
N ARG A 428 -12.14 -16.58 4.23
CA ARG A 428 -12.54 -17.73 3.41
C ARG A 428 -13.56 -17.34 2.35
N CYS A 429 -14.51 -16.48 2.68
CA CYS A 429 -15.47 -15.93 1.72
C CYS A 429 -14.73 -15.15 0.60
N CYS A 430 -13.77 -14.31 0.96
CA CYS A 430 -12.92 -13.59 0.03
C CYS A 430 -12.18 -14.54 -0.93
N HIS A 431 -11.54 -15.58 -0.38
CA HIS A 431 -10.84 -16.57 -1.19
C HIS A 431 -11.77 -17.34 -2.13
N LYS A 432 -12.91 -17.85 -1.62
CA LYS A 432 -13.89 -18.62 -2.41
C LYS A 432 -14.42 -17.84 -3.61
N HIS A 433 -14.62 -16.53 -3.45
CA HIS A 433 -15.13 -15.68 -4.52
C HIS A 433 -14.04 -15.13 -5.46
N GLY A 434 -12.77 -15.48 -5.25
CA GLY A 434 -11.65 -14.91 -6.01
C GLY A 434 -11.49 -13.40 -5.79
N GLY A 435 -11.81 -12.92 -4.58
CA GLY A 435 -11.67 -11.53 -4.21
C GLY A 435 -10.20 -11.11 -4.01
N CYS A 436 -10.00 -9.82 -3.81
CA CYS A 436 -8.71 -9.24 -3.44
C CYS A 436 -8.81 -8.59 -2.06
N LEU A 437 -7.72 -8.68 -1.29
CA LEU A 437 -7.61 -8.15 0.06
C LEU A 437 -6.66 -6.95 0.06
N VAL A 438 -7.13 -5.77 0.45
CA VAL A 438 -6.30 -4.57 0.63
C VAL A 438 -5.89 -4.46 2.08
N VAL A 439 -4.58 -4.34 2.32
CA VAL A 439 -4.00 -4.36 3.65
C VAL A 439 -2.90 -3.31 3.74
N THR A 440 -2.78 -2.66 4.89
CA THR A 440 -1.57 -1.90 5.20
C THR A 440 -0.58 -2.76 5.99
N PRO A 441 0.74 -2.54 5.83
CA PRO A 441 1.73 -3.21 6.67
C PRO A 441 1.47 -3.01 8.16
N HIS A 442 0.94 -1.84 8.53
CA HIS A 442 0.54 -1.51 9.89
C HIS A 442 -0.54 -2.47 10.41
N ASP A 443 -1.65 -2.62 9.69
CA ASP A 443 -2.79 -3.43 10.16
C ASP A 443 -2.42 -4.91 10.25
N ARG A 444 -1.62 -5.39 9.29
CA ARG A 444 -1.08 -6.76 9.30
C ARG A 444 -0.19 -7.01 10.50
N ASN A 445 0.79 -6.14 10.75
CA ASN A 445 1.69 -6.29 11.88
C ASN A 445 0.96 -6.12 13.21
N SER A 446 -0.04 -5.24 13.26
CA SER A 446 -0.90 -5.05 14.42
C SER A 446 -1.70 -6.28 14.77
N LEU A 447 -2.30 -6.93 13.77
CA LEU A 447 -3.01 -8.18 13.92
C LEU A 447 -2.06 -9.28 14.42
N LEU A 448 -0.92 -9.45 13.75
CA LEU A 448 0.08 -10.44 14.14
C LEU A 448 0.51 -10.27 15.61
N LEU A 449 0.84 -9.04 16.01
CA LEU A 449 1.26 -8.75 17.38
C LEU A 449 0.11 -8.95 18.38
N LYS A 450 -1.14 -8.61 18.02
CA LYS A 450 -2.30 -8.86 18.89
C LYS A 450 -2.57 -10.35 19.05
N GLN A 451 -2.41 -11.16 18.01
CA GLN A 451 -2.55 -12.62 18.07
C GLN A 451 -1.56 -13.25 19.07
N HIS A 452 -0.31 -12.78 19.09
CA HIS A 452 0.67 -13.20 20.09
C HIS A 452 0.35 -12.68 21.50
N GLU A 453 -0.26 -11.49 21.61
CA GLU A 453 -0.69 -10.91 22.89
C GLU A 453 -1.76 -11.73 23.59
N VAL A 454 -2.81 -12.08 22.85
CA VAL A 454 -3.95 -12.84 23.40
C VAL A 454 -3.79 -14.36 23.26
N HIS A 455 -2.72 -14.83 22.62
CA HIS A 455 -2.47 -16.24 22.32
C HIS A 455 -3.57 -16.90 21.47
N ILE A 456 -4.17 -16.16 20.55
CA ILE A 456 -5.22 -16.64 19.62
C ILE A 456 -4.73 -16.45 18.18
N GLN A 457 -4.80 -17.49 17.35
CA GLN A 457 -4.36 -17.46 15.95
C GLN A 457 -5.53 -17.59 14.97
N LEU A 458 -5.44 -16.86 13.86
CA LEU A 458 -6.36 -16.98 12.72
C LEU A 458 -5.95 -18.19 11.89
N LYS A 459 -6.91 -19.05 11.57
CA LYS A 459 -6.67 -20.30 10.83
C LYS A 459 -6.87 -20.14 9.32
N GLY A 460 -7.60 -19.12 8.86
CA GLY A 460 -8.03 -18.98 7.47
C GLY A 460 -6.96 -18.48 6.47
N LEU A 461 -5.86 -17.88 6.95
CA LEU A 461 -4.78 -17.34 6.12
C LEU A 461 -3.65 -18.34 5.73
N PRO A 462 -3.18 -19.25 6.60
CA PRO A 462 -2.04 -20.12 6.28
C PRO A 462 -2.32 -21.24 5.28
N GLU A 463 -3.57 -21.59 4.98
CA GLU A 463 -3.92 -22.68 4.05
C GLU A 463 -4.10 -22.23 2.58
N VAL A 464 -4.03 -20.93 2.31
CA VAL A 464 -4.33 -20.34 0.99
C VAL A 464 -3.07 -19.86 0.29
N ASP A 465 -2.91 -20.16 -1.01
CA ASP A 465 -1.83 -19.61 -1.84
C ASP A 465 -2.07 -18.10 -2.07
N ILE A 466 -1.38 -17.25 -1.31
CA ILE A 466 -1.50 -15.79 -1.34
C ILE A 466 -0.45 -15.22 -2.30
N ILE A 467 -0.87 -14.30 -3.17
CA ILE A 467 0.04 -13.45 -3.94
C ILE A 467 0.04 -12.05 -3.32
N ASP A 468 1.19 -11.65 -2.82
CA ASP A 468 1.44 -10.30 -2.32
C ASP A 468 1.85 -9.35 -3.46
N LEU A 469 1.06 -8.30 -3.64
CA LEU A 469 1.42 -7.15 -4.46
C LEU A 469 1.83 -6.01 -3.51
N PHE A 470 3.01 -5.44 -3.71
CA PHE A 470 3.50 -4.30 -2.94
C PHE A 470 3.50 -3.05 -3.83
N ASP A 471 2.67 -2.06 -3.46
CA ASP A 471 2.69 -0.75 -4.11
C ASP A 471 3.60 0.19 -3.30
N GLU A 472 4.51 0.92 -3.96
CA GLU A 472 5.58 1.70 -3.31
C GLU A 472 6.42 0.84 -2.32
N SER A 473 6.96 -0.28 -2.84
CA SER A 473 7.68 -1.29 -2.07
C SER A 473 8.91 -0.76 -1.34
N ASP A 474 9.56 0.27 -1.87
CA ASP A 474 10.71 0.93 -1.24
C ASP A 474 10.32 1.59 0.08
N ALA A 475 9.17 2.25 0.14
CA ALA A 475 8.64 2.84 1.37
C ALA A 475 8.04 1.78 2.31
N ILE A 476 7.33 0.78 1.78
CA ILE A 476 6.74 -0.29 2.60
C ILE A 476 7.81 -1.14 3.30
N LEU A 477 8.91 -1.44 2.61
CA LEU A 477 9.99 -2.28 3.12
C LEU A 477 11.11 -1.47 3.80
N GLU A 478 10.91 -0.16 3.96
CA GLU A 478 11.92 0.70 4.57
C GLU A 478 12.07 0.37 6.07
N PRO A 479 13.27 0.03 6.57
CA PRO A 479 13.47 -0.35 7.97
C PRO A 479 13.38 0.83 8.95
N LYS A 480 13.11 2.05 8.47
CA LYS A 480 13.02 3.26 9.30
C LYS A 480 11.82 3.23 10.25
N PHE A 481 10.76 2.50 9.90
CA PHE A 481 9.54 2.43 10.69
C PHE A 481 9.25 0.99 11.07
N GLN A 482 9.70 0.60 12.26
CA GLN A 482 9.28 -0.64 12.87
C GLN A 482 8.09 -0.36 13.79
N LEU A 483 6.98 -1.08 13.57
CA LEU A 483 5.90 -1.11 14.54
C LEU A 483 6.34 -1.92 15.75
N VAL A 484 6.41 -1.27 16.92
CA VAL A 484 6.66 -1.93 18.20
C VAL A 484 5.45 -1.71 19.08
N TYR A 485 4.79 -2.80 19.47
CA TYR A 485 3.75 -2.76 20.50
C TYR A 485 4.30 -3.31 21.81
N ALA A 486 4.21 -2.51 22.86
CA ALA A 486 4.57 -2.94 24.20
C ALA A 486 3.61 -4.04 24.67
N MET A 487 4.18 -5.06 25.30
CA MET A 487 3.47 -6.20 25.85
C MET A 487 3.54 -6.17 27.38
N GLY A 488 2.39 -6.31 28.04
CA GLY A 488 2.30 -6.33 29.50
C GLY A 488 2.20 -4.94 30.14
N LYS A 489 2.50 -4.86 31.44
CA LYS A 489 2.42 -3.60 32.22
C LYS A 489 3.65 -2.72 31.96
N LYS A 490 3.48 -1.40 32.04
CA LYS A 490 4.60 -0.44 32.04
C LYS A 490 5.58 -0.80 33.16
N GLN A 491 6.85 -0.96 32.81
CA GLN A 491 7.94 -1.25 33.74
C GLN A 491 9.09 -0.28 33.51
N ASN A 492 9.93 -0.11 34.54
CA ASN A 492 11.15 0.67 34.41
C ASN A 492 12.16 -0.06 33.52
N LEU A 493 12.91 0.70 32.72
CA LEU A 493 13.97 0.12 31.89
C LEU A 493 15.06 -0.49 32.80
N PRO A 494 15.45 -1.77 32.59
CA PRO A 494 16.48 -2.42 33.39
C PRO A 494 17.82 -1.66 33.33
N SER A 495 18.36 -1.35 34.51
CA SER A 495 19.67 -0.71 34.70
C SER A 495 19.85 0.57 33.88
N CYS A 496 18.78 1.38 33.78
CA CYS A 496 18.75 2.64 33.04
C CYS A 496 19.88 3.60 33.47
N ALA A 497 20.12 3.72 34.79
CA ALA A 497 21.19 4.56 35.31
C ALA A 497 22.57 4.15 34.76
N ASN A 498 22.92 2.85 34.84
CA ASN A 498 24.16 2.31 34.31
C ASN A 498 24.31 2.58 32.81
N ARG A 499 23.25 2.33 32.02
CA ARG A 499 23.24 2.59 30.57
C ARG A 499 23.50 4.07 30.25
N CYS A 500 22.85 4.98 30.96
CA CYS A 500 23.05 6.43 30.79
C CYS A 500 24.48 6.84 31.15
N THR A 501 24.99 6.41 32.31
CA THR A 501 26.34 6.77 32.77
C THR A 501 27.43 6.21 31.86
N VAL A 502 27.28 4.98 31.38
CA VAL A 502 28.20 4.38 30.39
C VAL A 502 28.17 5.17 29.08
N PHE A 503 26.99 5.50 28.55
CA PHE A 503 26.89 6.29 27.32
C PHE A 503 27.58 7.66 27.46
N GLN A 504 27.27 8.40 28.52
CA GLN A 504 27.85 9.72 28.78
C GLN A 504 29.38 9.64 28.90
N SER A 505 29.89 8.63 29.60
CA SER A 505 31.33 8.44 29.78
C SER A 505 32.03 8.15 28.45
N LEU A 506 31.52 7.18 27.68
CA LEU A 506 32.06 6.85 26.35
C LEU A 506 31.99 8.03 25.39
N LEU A 507 30.90 8.80 25.41
CA LEU A 507 30.75 10.01 24.59
C LEU A 507 31.77 11.10 24.96
N ILE A 508 31.99 11.34 26.25
CA ILE A 508 32.97 12.33 26.73
C ILE A 508 34.38 11.91 26.33
N MET A 509 34.74 10.65 26.54
CA MET A 509 36.06 10.11 26.19
C MET A 509 36.33 10.23 24.69
N LEU A 510 35.32 9.94 23.87
CA LEU A 510 35.41 10.07 22.41
C LEU A 510 35.56 11.53 21.97
N THR A 511 34.76 12.44 22.52
CA THR A 511 34.79 13.86 22.11
C THR A 511 36.03 14.61 22.58
N ARG A 512 36.63 14.20 23.70
CA ARG A 512 37.91 14.74 24.20
C ARG A 512 39.15 14.18 23.51
N GLY A 513 39.00 13.15 22.67
CA GLY A 513 40.12 12.54 21.96
C GLY A 513 41.14 11.86 22.87
N GLU A 514 40.71 11.38 24.05
CA GLU A 514 41.60 10.79 25.06
C GLU A 514 42.19 9.43 24.61
N CYS A 515 41.65 8.84 23.54
CA CYS A 515 42.15 7.61 22.93
C CYS A 515 43.30 7.91 21.96
N ALA A 516 44.54 7.68 22.40
CA ALA A 516 45.79 8.04 21.71
C ALA A 516 45.90 7.60 20.23
N THR A 517 45.30 6.48 19.84
CA THR A 517 45.33 5.95 18.46
C THR A 517 44.20 6.48 17.56
N SER A 518 43.36 7.38 18.08
CA SER A 518 42.19 7.93 17.37
C SER A 518 42.24 9.44 17.16
N SER A 519 43.24 10.15 17.69
CA SER A 519 43.34 11.62 17.55
C SER A 519 43.34 12.05 16.09
N ASP A 520 44.13 11.40 15.25
CA ASP A 520 44.28 11.75 13.83
C ASP A 520 42.97 11.52 13.06
N LEU A 521 42.23 10.47 13.44
CA LEU A 521 40.94 10.15 12.84
C LEU A 521 39.83 11.09 13.32
N LEU A 522 39.88 11.52 14.57
CA LEU A 522 38.92 12.46 15.16
C LEU A 522 39.12 13.89 14.65
N GLU A 523 40.34 14.24 14.22
CA GLU A 523 40.66 15.52 13.58
C GLU A 523 40.41 15.53 12.07
N ASP A 524 40.15 14.37 11.45
CA ASP A 524 39.79 14.29 10.02
C ASP A 524 38.39 14.88 9.77
N PRO A 525 38.28 16.03 9.05
CA PRO A 525 36.99 16.65 8.74
C PRO A 525 36.13 15.83 7.77
N ALA A 526 36.71 14.84 7.08
CA ALA A 526 35.97 13.90 6.25
C ALA A 526 35.31 12.79 7.11
N ALA A 527 35.89 12.48 8.27
CA ALA A 527 35.39 11.46 9.18
C ALA A 527 34.42 12.05 10.21
N PHE A 528 34.76 13.18 10.83
CA PHE A 528 33.95 13.80 11.87
C PHE A 528 33.69 15.28 11.61
N TYR A 529 32.50 15.73 11.98
CA TYR A 529 32.15 17.15 12.08
C TYR A 529 32.17 17.57 13.56
N LYS A 530 32.91 18.65 13.85
CA LYS A 530 33.01 19.28 15.16
C LYS A 530 32.63 20.76 15.03
N SER A 531 31.59 21.21 15.73
CA SER A 531 31.32 22.64 15.87
C SER A 531 32.33 23.28 16.83
N LYS A 532 32.61 24.56 16.62
CA LYS A 532 33.32 25.41 17.59
C LYS A 532 32.29 26.30 18.26
N ASN A 533 31.70 25.82 19.36
CA ASN A 533 30.84 26.62 20.21
C ASN A 533 31.69 27.38 21.26
N GLY A 534 31.11 28.39 21.90
CA GLY A 534 31.74 29.11 23.01
C GLY A 534 31.98 28.23 24.24
N ALA A 535 32.73 28.74 25.20
CA ALA A 535 33.01 28.12 26.48
C ALA A 535 31.70 27.71 27.20
N GLY A 536 31.73 26.59 27.90
CA GLY A 536 30.57 26.00 28.58
C GLY A 536 29.59 25.24 27.68
N LEU A 537 29.61 25.41 26.35
CA LEU A 537 28.74 24.67 25.43
C LEU A 537 29.34 23.32 25.01
N PHE A 538 28.49 22.31 24.91
CA PHE A 538 28.90 21.05 24.29
C PHE A 538 28.98 21.23 22.77
N ASN A 539 30.14 20.94 22.18
CA ASN A 539 30.34 21.06 20.75
C ASN A 539 29.52 20.01 20.00
N HIS A 540 28.79 20.44 18.96
CA HIS A 540 28.13 19.50 18.06
C HIS A 540 29.16 18.55 17.45
N PHE A 541 28.95 17.26 17.65
CA PHE A 541 29.90 16.22 17.29
C PHE A 541 29.18 15.14 16.48
N ARG A 542 29.55 14.99 15.21
CA ARG A 542 28.86 14.08 14.28
C ARG A 542 29.83 13.22 13.52
N LEU A 543 29.51 11.94 13.38
CA LEU A 543 30.19 11.01 12.50
C LEU A 543 29.67 11.16 11.07
N LEU A 544 30.55 11.47 10.12
CA LEU A 544 30.21 11.64 8.71
C LEU A 544 30.45 10.35 7.93
N LYS A 545 31.69 9.87 7.91
CA LYS A 545 32.05 8.66 7.16
C LYS A 545 33.23 7.92 7.80
N LEU A 546 33.02 6.65 8.12
CA LEU A 546 34.08 5.72 8.52
C LEU A 546 33.84 4.37 7.86
N SER A 547 34.92 3.67 7.51
CA SER A 547 34.85 2.28 7.07
C SER A 547 34.41 1.36 8.22
N GLY A 548 33.95 0.14 7.92
CA GLY A 548 33.59 -0.83 8.96
C GLY A 548 34.78 -1.17 9.86
N GLU A 549 35.96 -1.39 9.26
CA GLU A 549 37.20 -1.69 9.97
C GLU A 549 37.64 -0.53 10.88
N ASP A 550 37.53 0.72 10.42
CA ASP A 550 37.89 1.88 11.25
C ASP A 550 36.93 2.05 12.44
N LYS A 551 35.64 1.74 12.26
CA LYS A 551 34.65 1.74 13.36
C LYS A 551 34.98 0.69 14.41
N GLU A 552 35.35 -0.52 13.99
CA GLU A 552 35.76 -1.60 14.88
C GLU A 552 37.06 -1.24 15.63
N ARG A 553 38.04 -0.69 14.92
CA ARG A 553 39.29 -0.20 15.53
C ARG A 553 39.03 0.90 16.56
N LEU A 554 38.20 1.89 16.21
CA LEU A 554 37.82 2.97 17.12
C LEU A 554 37.08 2.43 18.34
N GLY A 555 36.13 1.50 18.15
CA GLY A 555 35.42 0.86 19.24
C GLY A 555 36.34 0.09 20.18
N ARG A 556 37.30 -0.68 19.65
CA ARG A 556 38.30 -1.38 20.46
C ARG A 556 39.19 -0.43 21.25
N ASN A 557 39.68 0.63 20.63
CA ASN A 557 40.51 1.63 21.30
C ASN A 557 39.73 2.33 22.43
N LEU A 558 38.46 2.65 22.18
CA LEU A 558 37.58 3.24 23.18
C LEU A 558 37.34 2.29 24.36
N ALA A 559 37.13 1.00 24.09
CA ALA A 559 37.00 -0.02 25.13
C ALA A 559 38.28 -0.19 25.94
N GLU A 560 39.45 -0.19 25.29
CA GLU A 560 40.74 -0.29 25.97
C GLU A 560 40.99 0.91 26.88
N HIS A 561 40.76 2.12 26.38
CA HIS A 561 40.88 3.33 27.19
C HIS A 561 39.88 3.35 28.34
N PHE A 562 38.63 2.94 28.11
CA PHE A 562 37.59 2.82 29.14
C PHE A 562 37.99 1.90 30.30
N VAL A 563 38.64 0.77 30.00
CA VAL A 563 39.07 -0.17 31.03
C VAL A 563 40.35 0.28 31.74
N ARG A 564 41.32 0.84 31.00
CA ARG A 564 42.63 1.23 31.55
C ARG A 564 42.62 2.57 32.29
N ASN A 565 41.77 3.50 31.86
CA ASN A 565 41.64 4.84 32.42
C ASN A 565 40.16 5.08 32.81
N PRO A 566 39.71 4.50 33.94
CA PRO A 566 38.31 4.47 34.26
C PRO A 566 37.76 5.89 34.55
N PRO A 567 36.64 6.28 33.91
CA PRO A 567 36.00 7.55 34.18
C PRO A 567 35.30 7.53 35.55
N SER A 568 34.95 8.71 36.08
CA SER A 568 34.24 8.85 37.36
C SER A 568 32.94 8.05 37.35
N GLY A 569 32.70 7.28 38.43
CA GLY A 569 31.59 6.33 38.55
C GLY A 569 31.91 4.90 38.11
N PHE A 570 33.12 4.63 37.60
CA PHE A 570 33.60 3.28 37.23
C PHE A 570 34.87 2.88 37.98
N GLU A 571 35.05 3.35 39.22
CA GLU A 571 36.24 3.09 40.06
C GLU A 571 36.49 1.58 40.28
N TRP A 572 35.46 0.75 40.14
CA TRP A 572 35.60 -0.71 40.22
C TRP A 572 36.52 -1.30 39.15
N LEU A 573 36.71 -0.63 38.01
CA LEU A 573 37.63 -1.05 36.97
C LEU A 573 39.08 -1.03 37.45
N GLU A 574 39.43 -0.18 38.42
CA GLU A 574 40.76 -0.18 39.06
C GLU A 574 41.05 -1.51 39.81
N MET A 575 40.00 -2.23 40.20
CA MET A 575 40.12 -3.56 40.81
C MET A 575 40.51 -4.63 39.79
N VAL A 576 40.39 -4.36 38.48
CA VAL A 576 40.81 -5.24 37.38
C VAL A 576 42.28 -4.95 37.05
N ASN A 577 43.18 -5.44 37.90
CA ASN A 577 44.61 -5.11 37.82
C ASN A 577 45.48 -6.14 37.07
N ARG A 578 44.92 -7.29 36.69
CA ARG A 578 45.64 -8.33 35.94
C ARG A 578 45.46 -8.10 34.45
N GLU A 579 46.56 -7.97 33.72
CA GLU A 579 46.56 -7.82 32.26
C GLU A 579 45.70 -8.85 31.51
N PRO A 580 45.69 -10.17 31.82
CA PRO A 580 44.77 -11.09 31.14
C PRO A 580 43.29 -10.76 31.39
N ASP A 581 42.93 -10.29 32.58
CA ASP A 581 41.55 -9.94 32.93
C ASP A 581 41.12 -8.62 32.24
N ILE A 582 42.04 -7.66 32.13
CA ILE A 582 41.88 -6.43 31.34
C ILE A 582 41.61 -6.77 29.87
N GLN A 583 42.45 -7.61 29.27
CA GLN A 583 42.31 -8.01 27.86
C GLN A 583 41.00 -8.75 27.59
N ILE A 584 40.59 -9.63 28.51
CA ILE A 584 39.29 -10.30 28.44
C ILE A 584 38.15 -9.28 28.51
N LEU A 585 38.20 -8.32 29.44
CA LEU A 585 37.15 -7.31 29.59
C LEU A 585 37.05 -6.38 28.36
N VAL A 586 38.19 -5.93 27.82
CA VAL A 586 38.24 -5.16 26.57
C VAL A 586 37.63 -5.96 25.42
N LYS A 587 37.94 -7.26 25.31
CA LYS A 587 37.32 -8.14 24.31
C LYS A 587 35.82 -8.30 24.55
N MET A 588 35.37 -8.42 25.80
CA MET A 588 33.94 -8.45 26.14
C MET A 588 33.19 -7.17 25.76
N ILE A 589 33.85 -6.01 25.76
CA ILE A 589 33.21 -4.74 25.40
C ILE A 589 33.28 -4.50 23.88
N SER A 590 34.33 -4.96 23.20
CA SER A 590 34.60 -4.61 21.79
C SER A 590 34.24 -5.69 20.76
N ASP A 591 34.19 -6.98 21.12
CA ASP A 591 33.97 -8.08 20.18
C ASP A 591 32.52 -8.60 20.23
N PRO A 592 31.67 -8.35 19.22
CA PRO A 592 30.25 -8.76 19.22
C PRO A 592 30.06 -10.27 19.18
N THR A 593 31.07 -11.04 18.78
CA THR A 593 31.00 -12.51 18.64
C THR A 593 31.28 -13.25 19.95
N LEU A 594 31.94 -12.60 20.91
CA LEU A 594 32.30 -13.22 22.17
C LEU A 594 31.07 -13.50 23.05
N ASN A 595 30.93 -14.73 23.56
CA ASN A 595 29.92 -15.06 24.57
C ASN A 595 30.34 -14.56 25.95
N THR A 596 29.74 -13.45 26.40
CA THR A 596 30.06 -12.82 27.69
C THR A 596 29.47 -13.55 28.90
N SER A 597 28.43 -14.36 28.73
CA SER A 597 27.75 -15.04 29.83
C SER A 597 28.68 -15.99 30.59
N PHE A 598 29.60 -16.64 29.89
CA PHE A 598 30.63 -17.48 30.50
C PHE A 598 31.49 -16.65 31.47
N TYR A 599 32.11 -15.58 31.01
CA TYR A 599 33.00 -14.75 31.84
C TYR A 599 32.27 -14.07 33.00
N ILE A 600 31.06 -13.56 32.78
CA ILE A 600 30.22 -12.98 33.85
C ILE A 600 29.85 -14.04 34.90
N MET A 601 29.71 -15.31 34.50
CA MET A 601 29.46 -16.40 35.44
C MET A 601 30.72 -16.77 36.22
N PHE A 602 31.89 -16.86 35.59
CA PHE A 602 33.10 -17.34 36.28
C PHE A 602 33.83 -16.27 37.11
N TYR A 603 33.69 -14.98 36.78
CA TYR A 603 34.38 -13.89 37.46
C TYR A 603 33.41 -13.13 38.40
N PRO A 604 33.57 -13.22 39.74
CA PRO A 604 32.67 -12.58 40.70
C PRO A 604 32.54 -11.07 40.54
N LEU A 605 33.65 -10.39 40.20
CA LEU A 605 33.68 -8.95 39.97
C LEU A 605 32.84 -8.58 38.73
N PHE A 606 33.01 -9.30 37.62
CA PHE A 606 32.22 -9.08 36.39
C PHE A 606 30.75 -9.41 36.59
N ARG A 607 30.43 -10.39 37.45
CA ARG A 607 29.04 -10.68 37.84
C ARG A 607 28.40 -9.51 38.57
N ARG A 608 29.13 -8.87 39.48
CA ARG A 608 28.67 -7.74 40.28
C ARG A 608 28.40 -6.50 39.42
N PHE A 609 29.27 -6.23 38.44
CA PHE A 609 29.18 -5.07 37.54
C PHE A 609 28.69 -5.43 36.13
N LYS A 610 27.91 -6.51 36.01
CA LYS A 610 27.47 -7.04 34.71
C LYS A 610 26.71 -6.00 33.87
N ASP A 611 25.96 -5.12 34.50
CA ASP A 611 25.10 -4.16 33.80
C ASP A 611 25.93 -3.07 33.12
N ASP A 612 27.01 -2.62 33.77
CA ASP A 612 27.99 -1.69 33.18
C ASP A 612 28.69 -2.32 31.98
N ILE A 613 29.15 -3.56 32.14
CA ILE A 613 29.86 -4.31 31.09
C ILE A 613 28.96 -4.53 29.88
N LEU A 614 27.71 -4.96 30.10
CA LEU A 614 26.76 -5.22 29.03
C LEU A 614 26.29 -3.92 28.35
N ALA A 615 26.13 -2.82 29.11
CA ALA A 615 25.86 -1.51 28.53
C ALA A 615 27.02 -1.04 27.64
N ALA A 616 28.27 -1.13 28.13
CA ALA A 616 29.45 -0.74 27.38
C ALA A 616 29.59 -1.58 26.10
N ARG A 617 29.36 -2.89 26.20
CA ARG A 617 29.30 -3.79 25.05
C ARG A 617 28.23 -3.38 24.03
N GLY A 618 27.04 -3.00 24.49
CA GLY A 618 25.97 -2.50 23.61
C GLY A 618 26.40 -1.27 22.81
N PHE A 619 26.98 -0.28 23.50
CA PHE A 619 27.43 0.96 22.86
C PHE A 619 28.62 0.78 21.93
N VAL A 620 29.56 -0.10 22.27
CA VAL A 620 30.82 -0.31 21.54
C VAL A 620 30.71 -1.46 20.53
N ALA A 621 30.63 -2.71 20.96
CA ALA A 621 30.66 -3.88 20.07
C ALA A 621 29.51 -3.91 19.05
N PHE A 622 28.31 -3.49 19.46
CA PHE A 622 27.14 -3.42 18.56
C PHE A 622 26.99 -2.05 17.87
N GLY A 623 27.95 -1.15 18.06
CA GLY A 623 28.06 0.11 17.32
C GLY A 623 26.97 1.13 17.60
N ILE A 624 26.20 1.01 18.69
CA ILE A 624 25.10 1.95 19.00
C ILE A 624 25.64 3.37 19.17
N LEU A 625 26.78 3.55 19.84
CA LEU A 625 27.39 4.87 20.04
C LEU A 625 27.69 5.55 18.70
N LEU A 626 28.48 4.91 17.85
CA LEU A 626 28.87 5.47 16.54
C LEU A 626 27.65 5.66 15.63
N ARG A 627 26.70 4.72 15.62
CA ARG A 627 25.46 4.83 14.85
C ARG A 627 24.61 6.03 15.26
N THR A 628 24.55 6.36 16.55
CA THR A 628 23.81 7.53 17.04
C THR A 628 24.49 8.83 16.60
N LEU A 629 25.82 8.86 16.51
CA LEU A 629 26.57 10.03 16.04
C LEU A 629 26.47 10.26 14.53
N GLU A 630 26.02 9.30 13.73
CA GLU A 630 25.79 9.51 12.28
C GLU A 630 24.54 10.35 11.99
N SER A 631 23.56 10.27 12.88
CA SER A 631 22.27 10.94 12.73
C SER A 631 22.38 12.44 12.94
N ARG A 632 21.52 13.21 12.27
CA ARG A 632 21.54 14.67 12.35
C ARG A 632 20.53 15.16 13.39
N TRP A 633 21.01 15.79 14.46
CA TRP A 633 20.15 16.49 15.42
C TRP A 633 19.36 17.62 14.72
N GLY A 634 18.12 17.84 15.16
CA GLY A 634 17.19 18.82 14.58
C GLY A 634 16.54 18.37 13.26
N VAL A 635 17.01 17.27 12.65
CA VAL A 635 16.45 16.75 11.38
C VAL A 635 15.99 15.30 11.52
N SER A 636 16.79 14.46 12.18
CA SER A 636 16.49 13.04 12.40
C SER A 636 15.89 12.79 13.78
N TYR A 637 16.30 13.58 14.79
CA TYR A 637 15.88 13.45 16.17
C TYR A 637 16.01 14.79 16.91
N GLY A 638 15.30 14.91 18.03
CA GLY A 638 15.39 16.04 18.96
C GLY A 638 14.31 15.96 20.06
N LEU A 639 14.24 16.97 20.93
CA LEU A 639 13.26 17.03 22.01
C LEU A 639 11.87 17.49 21.51
N ARG A 640 10.84 17.28 22.35
CA ARG A 640 9.49 17.75 22.07
C ARG A 640 9.17 18.98 22.92
N HIS A 641 9.11 20.15 22.30
CA HIS A 641 8.83 21.43 22.99
C HIS A 641 7.35 21.81 23.09
N GLN A 642 6.43 20.90 22.74
CA GLN A 642 5.00 21.22 22.83
C GLN A 642 4.57 21.31 24.30
N LYS A 643 3.76 22.34 24.62
CA LYS A 643 3.29 22.65 25.98
C LYS A 643 2.57 21.48 26.69
N ASP A 644 2.06 20.51 25.94
CA ASP A 644 1.33 19.33 26.45
C ASP A 644 2.19 18.04 26.45
N SER A 645 3.51 18.13 26.29
CA SER A 645 4.41 16.97 26.27
C SER A 645 5.01 16.69 27.65
N ASP A 646 4.50 15.67 28.33
CA ASP A 646 5.06 15.19 29.62
C ASP A 646 6.42 14.48 29.48
N THR A 647 6.91 14.23 28.26
CA THR A 647 8.15 13.46 28.04
C THR A 647 9.34 14.34 27.71
N GLN A 648 10.43 14.21 28.46
CA GLN A 648 11.74 14.83 28.20
C GLN A 648 12.66 13.97 27.31
N MET A 649 12.08 12.99 26.61
CA MET A 649 12.84 12.07 25.75
C MET A 649 12.95 12.60 24.32
N ALA A 650 14.06 12.27 23.66
CA ALA A 650 14.19 12.56 22.23
C ALA A 650 13.24 11.69 21.41
N VAL A 651 12.66 12.28 20.37
CA VAL A 651 11.75 11.63 19.43
C VAL A 651 12.27 11.74 17.99
N PRO A 652 11.87 10.84 17.08
CA PRO A 652 12.19 10.96 15.67
C PRO A 652 11.54 12.21 15.05
N TYR A 653 12.23 12.86 14.11
CA TYR A 653 11.70 14.01 13.38
C TYR A 653 11.21 13.60 11.99
N SER A 654 10.16 14.25 11.49
CA SER A 654 9.66 14.05 10.11
C SER A 654 10.31 14.97 9.09
N ALA A 655 10.74 16.15 9.55
CA ALA A 655 11.43 17.18 8.78
C ALA A 655 12.30 18.00 9.75
N SER A 656 13.04 19.00 9.24
CA SER A 656 13.76 19.93 10.12
C SER A 656 12.81 20.49 11.17
N ASP A 657 13.21 20.39 12.43
CA ASP A 657 12.53 20.98 13.58
C ASP A 657 11.07 20.54 13.75
N THR A 658 10.71 19.40 13.14
CA THR A 658 9.34 18.87 13.15
C THR A 658 9.32 17.50 13.82
N PRO A 659 9.07 17.42 15.15
CA PRO A 659 9.01 16.16 15.87
C PRO A 659 7.78 15.33 15.49
N LYS A 660 7.94 14.01 15.41
CA LYS A 660 6.80 13.09 15.23
C LYS A 660 6.04 12.94 16.54
N GLN A 661 4.72 13.13 16.49
CA GLN A 661 3.85 13.14 17.69
C GLN A 661 3.68 11.77 18.37
N ARG A 662 3.70 10.68 17.61
CA ARG A 662 3.41 9.32 18.12
C ARG A 662 4.56 8.33 17.96
N ALA A 663 5.72 8.80 17.50
CA ALA A 663 6.86 7.92 17.24
C ALA A 663 7.87 8.00 18.40
N GLU A 664 8.41 6.85 18.76
CA GLU A 664 9.50 6.68 19.72
C GLU A 664 10.57 5.78 19.09
N PHE A 665 11.79 5.81 19.64
CA PHE A 665 12.84 4.91 19.19
C PHE A 665 12.60 3.50 19.73
N SER A 666 12.63 2.50 18.86
CA SER A 666 12.39 1.09 19.23
C SER A 666 13.47 0.53 20.16
N HIS A 667 14.73 0.95 19.98
CA HIS A 667 15.84 0.49 20.81
C HIS A 667 16.07 1.44 21.99
N PRO A 668 16.03 0.97 23.24
CA PRO A 668 16.12 1.84 24.41
C PRO A 668 17.46 2.59 24.50
N ASP A 669 18.57 1.94 24.18
CA ASP A 669 19.89 2.60 24.22
C ASP A 669 20.06 3.69 23.15
N VAL A 670 19.33 3.59 22.03
CA VAL A 670 19.27 4.66 21.01
C VAL A 670 18.45 5.84 21.55
N ALA A 671 17.34 5.56 22.24
CA ALA A 671 16.56 6.59 22.92
C ALA A 671 17.38 7.32 23.99
N ILE A 672 18.15 6.58 24.80
CA ILE A 672 19.07 7.14 25.80
C ILE A 672 20.09 8.05 25.12
N ALA A 673 20.77 7.55 24.08
CA ALA A 673 21.80 8.30 23.37
C ALA A 673 21.25 9.60 22.76
N TYR A 674 20.16 9.54 22.00
CA TYR A 674 19.57 10.73 21.40
C TYR A 674 18.98 11.71 22.42
N THR A 675 18.43 11.22 23.53
CA THR A 675 17.95 12.08 24.61
C THR A 675 19.11 12.86 25.21
N ASN A 676 20.21 12.17 25.57
CA ASN A 676 21.42 12.83 26.10
C ASN A 676 22.00 13.82 25.08
N LEU A 677 22.15 13.43 23.82
CA LEU A 677 22.68 14.31 22.79
C LEU A 677 21.78 15.54 22.56
N SER A 678 20.45 15.39 22.61
CA SER A 678 19.54 16.51 22.41
C SER A 678 19.64 17.53 23.54
N HIS A 679 19.67 17.09 24.80
CA HIS A 679 19.90 17.98 25.95
C HIS A 679 21.29 18.62 25.93
N LEU A 680 22.32 17.90 25.49
CA LEU A 680 23.68 18.46 25.36
C LEU A 680 23.78 19.54 24.27
N TYR A 681 23.09 19.34 23.15
CA TYR A 681 23.14 20.27 22.01
C TYR A 681 22.22 21.48 22.18
N GLU A 682 21.06 21.29 22.79
CA GLU A 682 20.11 22.36 23.06
C GLU A 682 20.49 23.18 24.30
N GLY A 683 21.15 22.55 25.27
CA GLY A 683 21.42 23.15 26.58
C GLY A 683 20.28 22.91 27.58
N LEU A 684 20.50 23.35 28.81
CA LEU A 684 19.50 23.24 29.88
C LEU A 684 18.63 24.50 29.92
N THR A 685 17.33 24.34 30.17
CA THR A 685 16.47 25.48 30.52
C THR A 685 16.80 25.99 31.92
N VAL A 686 16.35 27.20 32.25
CA VAL A 686 16.53 27.82 33.58
C VAL A 686 15.98 26.91 34.69
N GLU A 687 14.83 26.28 34.48
CA GLU A 687 14.23 25.35 35.44
C GLU A 687 15.03 24.05 35.59
N GLN A 688 15.54 23.51 34.48
CA GLN A 688 16.40 22.33 34.49
C GLN A 688 17.74 22.60 35.17
N PHE A 689 18.31 23.79 34.94
CA PHE A 689 19.53 24.23 35.60
C PHE A 689 19.31 24.41 37.10
N ARG A 690 18.19 25.02 37.52
CA ARG A 690 17.82 25.10 38.94
C ARG A 690 17.75 23.71 39.56
N ARG A 691 17.11 22.78 38.85
CA ARG A 691 17.03 21.39 39.30
C ARG A 691 18.40 20.72 39.41
N ALA A 692 19.34 21.02 38.50
CA ALA A 692 20.70 20.51 38.58
C ALA A 692 21.45 21.04 39.82
N ILE A 693 21.23 22.31 40.18
CA ILE A 693 21.78 22.89 41.42
C ILE A 693 21.16 22.25 42.66
N ASP A 694 19.84 22.04 42.70
CA ASP A 694 19.18 21.32 43.82
C ASP A 694 19.75 19.90 44.00
N LEU A 695 19.99 19.20 42.88
CA LEU A 695 20.57 17.86 42.89
C LEU A 695 22.02 17.86 43.37
N LEU A 696 22.78 18.90 43.05
CA LEU A 696 24.14 19.12 43.54
C LEU A 696 24.11 19.42 45.05
N GLU A 697 23.16 20.24 45.50
CA GLU A 697 22.99 20.57 46.91
C GLU A 697 22.66 19.35 47.78
N ALA A 698 22.00 18.34 47.23
CA ALA A 698 21.76 17.08 47.91
C ALA A 698 23.01 16.17 48.07
N LYS A 699 24.16 16.52 47.44
CA LYS A 699 25.41 15.74 47.53
C LYS A 699 26.26 16.12 48.74
N GLY A 700 27.25 15.31 49.09
CA GLY A 700 28.23 15.64 50.14
C GLY A 700 29.17 16.79 49.71
N MET A 701 29.65 17.59 50.67
CA MET A 701 30.42 18.82 50.40
C MET A 701 31.61 18.64 49.44
N SER A 702 32.38 17.55 49.59
CA SER A 702 33.52 17.27 48.70
C SER A 702 33.12 17.08 47.23
N VAL A 703 31.95 16.46 46.99
CA VAL A 703 31.41 16.25 45.64
C VAL A 703 30.83 17.55 45.09
N LYS A 704 30.22 18.39 45.94
CA LYS A 704 29.70 19.70 45.53
C LYS A 704 30.80 20.58 44.97
N ILE A 705 31.86 20.78 45.76
CA ILE A 705 32.98 21.65 45.42
C ILE A 705 33.67 21.17 44.13
N SER A 706 33.99 19.87 44.05
CA SER A 706 34.66 19.31 42.88
C SER A 706 33.83 19.37 41.60
N THR A 707 32.53 19.05 41.67
CA THR A 707 31.63 19.09 40.51
C THR A 707 31.39 20.53 40.03
N TYR A 708 31.17 21.46 40.95
CA TYR A 708 30.97 22.87 40.62
C TYR A 708 32.23 23.51 40.03
N ALA A 709 33.40 23.23 40.60
CA ALA A 709 34.68 23.67 40.06
C ALA A 709 34.89 23.18 38.61
N MET A 710 34.55 21.92 38.33
CA MET A 710 34.60 21.37 36.96
C MET A 710 33.67 22.12 35.99
N TRP A 711 32.49 22.54 36.44
CA TRP A 711 31.55 23.31 35.61
C TRP A 711 32.11 24.70 35.31
N ILE A 712 32.51 25.44 36.34
CA ILE A 712 33.00 26.82 36.23
C ILE A 712 34.29 26.92 35.42
N GLU A 713 35.21 25.97 35.57
CA GLU A 713 36.46 25.95 34.79
C GLU A 713 36.19 25.91 33.27
N LYS A 714 35.10 25.26 32.84
CA LYS A 714 34.73 25.15 31.42
C LYS A 714 34.13 26.43 30.84
N VAL A 715 33.63 27.35 31.67
CA VAL A 715 33.02 28.62 31.22
C VAL A 715 34.00 29.80 31.35
N ARG A 716 35.04 29.67 32.19
CA ARG A 716 36.07 30.70 32.44
C ARG A 716 36.58 31.46 31.21
N PRO A 717 36.86 30.82 30.05
CA PRO A 717 37.41 31.53 28.89
C PRO A 717 36.53 32.66 28.35
N ASP A 718 35.21 32.58 28.52
CA ASP A 718 34.25 33.48 27.86
C ASP A 718 33.49 34.40 28.84
N VAL A 719 33.79 34.33 30.14
CA VAL A 719 33.11 35.13 31.18
C VAL A 719 34.02 36.25 31.69
N PRO A 720 33.54 37.50 31.80
CA PRO A 720 34.29 38.60 32.41
C PRO A 720 34.78 38.27 33.82
N ILE A 721 36.01 38.67 34.16
CA ILE A 721 36.65 38.35 35.45
C ILE A 721 35.81 38.79 36.65
N GLU A 722 35.13 39.94 36.55
CA GLU A 722 34.29 40.49 37.61
C GLU A 722 33.05 39.62 37.89
N GLU A 723 32.45 39.05 36.85
CA GLU A 723 31.30 38.14 36.95
C GLU A 723 31.74 36.75 37.40
N PHE A 724 32.86 36.26 36.87
CA PHE A 724 33.47 34.99 37.27
C PHE A 724 33.79 34.94 38.78
N ASN A 725 34.38 36.01 39.33
CA ASN A 725 34.73 36.08 40.76
C ASN A 725 33.52 36.05 41.72
N ARG A 726 32.31 36.33 41.22
CA ARG A 726 31.07 36.22 42.00
C ARG A 726 30.63 34.75 42.17
N PHE A 727 31.05 33.87 41.28
CA PHE A 727 30.61 32.47 41.17
C PHE A 727 31.77 31.47 41.03
N ASP A 728 32.98 31.84 41.40
CA ASP A 728 34.18 30.99 41.31
C ASP A 728 34.17 29.80 42.28
N MET A 729 33.31 29.84 43.30
CA MET A 729 33.20 28.85 44.37
C MET A 729 31.75 28.52 44.68
N TYR A 730 31.46 27.26 44.96
CA TYR A 730 30.09 26.80 45.25
C TYR A 730 29.51 27.50 46.49
N GLU A 731 30.34 27.82 47.48
CA GLU A 731 29.94 28.52 48.70
C GLU A 731 29.39 29.93 48.46
N LYS A 732 29.67 30.53 47.29
CA LYS A 732 29.13 31.83 46.89
C LYS A 732 27.76 31.72 46.21
N VAL A 733 27.30 30.52 45.88
CA VAL A 733 26.02 30.28 45.20
C VAL A 733 24.89 30.16 46.21
N ASP A 734 23.94 31.09 46.20
CA ASP A 734 22.67 30.94 46.91
C ASP A 734 21.53 30.66 45.90
N PRO A 735 21.07 29.40 45.77
CA PRO A 735 19.99 29.05 44.85
C PRO A 735 18.63 29.67 45.23
N SER A 736 18.48 30.19 46.46
CA SER A 736 17.26 30.85 46.93
C SER A 736 17.20 32.33 46.52
N ASN A 737 18.32 32.91 46.10
CA ASN A 737 18.42 34.30 45.69
C ASN A 737 18.12 34.45 44.18
N VAL A 738 16.91 34.90 43.85
CA VAL A 738 16.43 34.99 42.45
C VAL A 738 17.31 35.90 41.57
N PRO A 739 17.68 37.14 41.97
CA PRO A 739 18.61 37.97 41.20
C PRO A 739 19.99 37.34 40.97
N GLN A 740 20.51 36.60 41.96
CA GLN A 740 21.78 35.92 41.83
C GLN A 740 21.68 34.72 40.87
N PHE A 741 20.57 34.00 40.91
CA PHE A 741 20.31 32.86 40.05
C PHE A 741 20.05 33.27 38.58
N GLU A 742 19.44 34.42 38.32
CA GLU A 742 19.27 34.96 36.96
C GLU A 742 20.58 35.46 36.34
N LEU A 743 21.55 35.84 37.18
CA LEU A 743 22.89 36.26 36.75
C LEU A 743 23.83 35.07 36.47
N MET A 744 23.49 33.89 36.98
CA MET A 744 24.25 32.64 36.85
C MET A 744 23.75 31.85 35.65
#